data_AF-A0A923TTP7-F1
#
_entry.id   AF-A0A923TTP7-F1
#
_cell.length_a   1.000
_cell.length_b   1.000
_cell.length_c   1.000
_cell.angle_alpha   90.00
_cell.angle_beta   90.00
_cell.angle_gamma   90.00
#
_symmetry.space_group_name_H-M   'P 1'
#
loop_
_entity.id
_entity.type
_entity.pdbx_description
1 polymer ?
#
loop_
_entity_poly.entity_id
_entity_poly.type
_entity_poly.pdbx_seq_one_letter_code
_entity_poly.pdbx_strand_id
1 'polypeptide(L)'
;MKIFTTGIFIVLYNIVFCFSAMAQDTMIISGTHYIKKGQTLSIAEGKLLLFKPGATLQVEGSLKLTGSAMHPITVKSADPERPGIGILFSGITEDGLINITNVKFESLLQPLHFDPFWYRKEVNISFCSFSGSQSGEPVLYVSKPLLDIRGNKDILFNLKDIRTYNNSGNFLLEAVGADGIIYLLDNLLFFENNIEGGNANLGILHLDCSTPVNPDKIKIGKLGFVRNFAGNNAVGLSVGGSLDNLNVSGFYQDLNEKRLIYDRQVNNRIPKVDVGTTMDIAEWQSEKNIVKAVTHNTGVINLKITGDPKVKELQDSLKFPVNGALVHRADSIFINYADGKPMYIIMSDGYIVNIPTLLVKDSDIVTNPKRITLLTNQVWPDTSEITDSTLISLRFRIPTFGGKNKVLTKLKFWEIGGWFGGGIYWGGDYKHRFGPFFPSTIEYSGGIYGQYNVNDRFSIKTSFYLTTISMHNSWAPGQFARMAKVFSIDRNYQPIEVGRSYEHMFATKMQILEFEGLWHIRSYMLTGNQKAKLVPTIGFGAGVFHFTPYRYAWSPRLPNETFGDWKDRIYTNNRVNLRELGTEGQNFLPGAKQYSSIAFSISSSFSLTLLFKKWAIKGEAKAVVTSTDYLDDYGPGLWYGGDYNKMLLSAKNNTSYSDGLLTKTLTYDPNIASNAPRSTNGLTDGYFQFHFGISYFLNRKKH
;
A
#
# COMPACT_ATOMS: atom_id res chain seq x y z
N MET A 1 -56.69 21.63 2.62
CA MET A 1 -57.81 20.75 2.22
C MET A 1 -57.79 20.61 0.69
N LYS A 2 -58.25 19.47 0.16
CA LYS A 2 -58.67 19.11 -1.21
C LYS A 2 -58.76 20.20 -2.32
N ILE A 3 -58.62 19.92 -3.64
CA ILE A 3 -57.98 18.84 -4.43
C ILE A 3 -58.16 19.20 -5.95
N PHE A 4 -57.15 19.01 -6.82
CA PHE A 4 -57.26 18.87 -8.30
C PHE A 4 -57.90 20.08 -9.05
N THR A 5 -58.08 20.20 -10.38
CA THR A 5 -57.32 19.90 -11.63
C THR A 5 -57.81 20.93 -12.68
N THR A 6 -57.21 21.20 -13.85
CA THR A 6 -56.08 20.64 -14.65
C THR A 6 -55.30 21.86 -15.24
N GLY A 7 -54.38 21.84 -16.22
CA GLY A 7 -53.80 20.81 -17.10
C GLY A 7 -54.01 21.10 -18.60
N ILE A 8 -52.99 21.64 -19.28
CA ILE A 8 -52.91 21.85 -20.74
C ILE A 8 -51.55 21.30 -21.22
N PHE A 9 -51.54 20.58 -22.36
CA PHE A 9 -50.31 20.10 -23.00
C PHE A 9 -49.55 21.27 -23.65
N ILE A 10 -48.23 21.35 -23.41
CA ILE A 10 -47.29 22.00 -24.33
C ILE A 10 -46.30 20.93 -24.80
N VAL A 11 -46.44 20.53 -26.06
CA VAL A 11 -45.45 19.68 -26.74
C VAL A 11 -44.27 20.57 -27.11
N LEU A 12 -43.26 20.59 -26.24
CA LEU A 12 -42.00 21.30 -26.52
C LEU A 12 -41.04 20.34 -27.23
N TYR A 13 -40.61 20.75 -28.43
CA TYR A 13 -39.74 19.98 -29.31
C TYR A 13 -38.44 19.55 -28.62
N ASN A 14 -38.03 18.30 -28.81
CA ASN A 14 -36.64 17.90 -28.58
C ASN A 14 -35.76 18.57 -29.65
N ILE A 15 -35.16 19.72 -29.31
CA ILE A 15 -34.17 20.37 -30.18
C ILE A 15 -32.89 19.56 -30.12
N VAL A 16 -32.77 18.60 -31.04
CA VAL A 16 -31.51 17.89 -31.30
C VAL A 16 -30.54 18.88 -31.93
N PHE A 17 -29.70 19.51 -31.10
CA PHE A 17 -28.56 20.30 -31.54
C PHE A 17 -27.46 19.39 -32.13
N CYS A 18 -27.74 18.83 -33.30
CA CYS A 18 -26.71 18.30 -34.18
C CYS A 18 -25.83 19.46 -34.66
N PHE A 19 -24.74 19.71 -33.94
CA PHE A 19 -23.59 20.41 -34.50
C PHE A 19 -22.94 19.51 -35.56
N SER A 20 -23.51 19.51 -36.77
CA SER A 20 -22.84 19.07 -38.00
C SER A 20 -21.75 20.09 -38.37
N ALA A 21 -20.73 20.19 -37.51
CA ALA A 21 -19.55 20.99 -37.76
C ALA A 21 -18.90 20.54 -39.07
N MET A 22 -18.80 21.46 -40.04
CA MET A 22 -18.12 21.18 -41.30
C MET A 22 -16.66 20.78 -41.02
N ALA A 23 -16.16 19.86 -41.83
CA ALA A 23 -14.97 19.07 -41.51
C ALA A 23 -13.72 19.92 -41.26
N GLN A 24 -13.38 20.10 -39.98
CA GLN A 24 -11.99 20.13 -39.55
C GLN A 24 -11.57 18.67 -39.29
N ASP A 25 -10.40 18.25 -39.78
CA ASP A 25 -9.88 16.90 -39.51
C ASP A 25 -9.19 16.79 -38.16
N THR A 26 -8.85 17.94 -37.56
CA THR A 26 -8.27 18.06 -36.22
C THR A 26 -9.17 18.90 -35.32
N MET A 27 -9.67 18.31 -34.22
CA MET A 27 -10.26 19.02 -33.09
C MET A 27 -9.16 19.33 -32.08
N ILE A 28 -8.93 20.62 -31.78
CA ILE A 28 -7.88 21.04 -30.83
C ILE A 28 -8.50 21.28 -29.45
N ILE A 29 -7.98 20.60 -28.42
CA ILE A 29 -8.35 20.79 -27.02
C ILE A 29 -7.30 21.67 -26.33
N SER A 30 -7.72 22.73 -25.64
CA SER A 30 -6.83 23.65 -24.93
C SER A 30 -7.47 24.16 -23.63
N GLY A 31 -6.75 24.02 -22.51
CA GLY A 31 -7.36 24.15 -21.18
C GLY A 31 -8.38 23.03 -20.93
N THR A 32 -9.34 23.26 -20.04
CA THR A 32 -10.43 22.30 -19.78
C THR A 32 -11.62 22.58 -20.71
N HIS A 33 -11.90 21.65 -21.62
CA HIS A 33 -13.12 21.66 -22.43
C HIS A 33 -14.20 20.81 -21.76
N TYR A 34 -15.44 21.29 -21.70
CA TYR A 34 -16.54 20.65 -20.95
C TYR A 34 -17.64 20.12 -21.86
N ILE A 35 -17.95 18.83 -21.74
CA ILE A 35 -19.17 18.22 -22.28
C ILE A 35 -20.16 18.09 -21.12
N LYS A 36 -21.10 19.03 -20.99
CA LYS A 36 -21.97 19.17 -19.81
C LYS A 36 -23.04 18.08 -19.73
N LYS A 37 -23.59 17.87 -18.53
CA LYS A 37 -24.69 16.92 -18.29
C LYS A 37 -25.84 17.14 -19.30
N GLY A 38 -26.28 16.06 -19.94
CA GLY A 38 -27.30 16.07 -21.00
C GLY A 38 -26.76 16.35 -22.42
N GLN A 39 -25.50 16.75 -22.58
CA GLN A 39 -24.84 16.85 -23.89
C GLN A 39 -24.17 15.52 -24.27
N THR A 40 -23.92 15.32 -25.57
CA THR A 40 -23.14 14.20 -26.09
C THR A 40 -22.09 14.72 -27.07
N LEU A 41 -20.81 14.51 -26.81
CA LEU A 41 -19.77 14.71 -27.83
C LEU A 41 -19.73 13.47 -28.73
N SER A 42 -19.88 13.67 -30.04
CA SER A 42 -19.76 12.60 -31.04
C SER A 42 -18.66 12.93 -32.05
N ILE A 43 -17.68 12.04 -32.19
CA ILE A 43 -16.58 12.15 -33.16
C ILE A 43 -16.64 10.96 -34.11
N ALA A 44 -16.57 11.25 -35.42
CA ALA A 44 -16.58 10.27 -36.50
C ALA A 44 -15.17 9.70 -36.78
N GLU A 45 -15.11 8.65 -37.59
CA GLU A 45 -13.88 7.94 -37.94
C GLU A 45 -12.82 8.82 -38.62
N GLY A 46 -11.55 8.40 -38.51
CA GLY A 46 -10.39 9.08 -39.11
C GLY A 46 -10.01 10.44 -38.54
N LYS A 47 -10.73 10.96 -37.53
CA LYS A 47 -10.48 12.29 -36.95
C LYS A 47 -9.35 12.29 -35.92
N LEU A 48 -8.66 13.43 -35.83
CA LEU A 48 -7.61 13.72 -34.86
C LEU A 48 -8.14 14.61 -33.73
N LEU A 49 -7.99 14.18 -32.48
CA LEU A 49 -8.17 15.01 -31.28
C LEU A 49 -6.78 15.37 -30.75
N LEU A 50 -6.44 16.65 -30.79
CA LEU A 50 -5.09 17.15 -30.48
C LEU A 50 -5.12 18.00 -29.20
N PHE A 51 -4.54 17.48 -28.13
CA PHE A 51 -4.50 18.12 -26.82
C PHE A 51 -3.24 18.99 -26.69
N LYS A 52 -3.41 20.26 -26.32
CA LYS A 52 -2.28 21.12 -25.91
C LYS A 52 -1.75 20.69 -24.53
N PRO A 53 -0.51 21.07 -24.14
CA PRO A 53 0.03 20.83 -22.80
C PRO A 53 -0.96 21.16 -21.69
N GLY A 54 -1.15 20.23 -20.74
CA GLY A 54 -2.06 20.39 -19.61
C GLY A 54 -3.56 20.52 -19.94
N ALA A 55 -3.98 20.27 -21.19
CA ALA A 55 -5.39 20.34 -21.59
C ALA A 55 -6.17 19.08 -21.20
N THR A 56 -7.46 19.23 -20.91
CA THR A 56 -8.36 18.16 -20.45
C THR A 56 -9.71 18.23 -21.16
N LEU A 57 -10.28 17.09 -21.51
CA LEU A 57 -11.66 16.96 -21.96
C LEU A 57 -12.52 16.42 -20.81
N GLN A 58 -13.18 17.30 -20.07
CA GLN A 58 -14.02 16.92 -18.94
C GLN A 58 -15.45 16.59 -19.40
N VAL A 59 -15.91 15.38 -19.12
CA VAL A 59 -17.17 14.81 -19.61
C VAL A 59 -18.11 14.57 -18.44
N GLU A 60 -19.11 15.44 -18.31
CA GLU A 60 -20.28 15.31 -17.41
C GLU A 60 -21.50 14.71 -18.13
N GLY A 61 -21.55 14.84 -19.45
CA GLY A 61 -22.52 14.21 -20.34
C GLY A 61 -22.04 12.86 -20.90
N SER A 62 -22.50 12.53 -22.09
CA SER A 62 -22.13 11.31 -22.84
C SER A 62 -20.96 11.55 -23.80
N LEU A 63 -20.26 10.48 -24.17
CA LEU A 63 -19.16 10.52 -25.16
C LEU A 63 -19.31 9.38 -26.17
N LYS A 64 -19.16 9.70 -27.45
CA LYS A 64 -19.10 8.73 -28.55
C LYS A 64 -17.91 9.01 -29.46
N LEU A 65 -16.86 8.21 -29.34
CA LEU A 65 -15.74 8.15 -30.27
C LEU A 65 -15.90 6.85 -31.07
N THR A 66 -16.20 6.93 -32.37
CA THR A 66 -16.44 5.74 -33.20
C THR A 66 -15.61 5.79 -34.47
N GLY A 67 -14.42 5.19 -34.41
CA GLY A 67 -13.56 4.93 -35.58
C GLY A 67 -13.85 3.56 -36.22
N SER A 68 -13.12 3.27 -37.31
CA SER A 68 -13.02 1.94 -37.90
C SER A 68 -11.57 1.41 -37.83
N ALA A 69 -11.35 0.13 -38.12
CA ALA A 69 -10.00 -0.43 -38.17
C ALA A 69 -9.14 0.18 -39.30
N MET A 70 -9.76 0.68 -40.37
CA MET A 70 -9.09 1.40 -41.46
C MET A 70 -8.86 2.88 -41.12
N HIS A 71 -9.83 3.52 -40.47
CA HIS A 71 -9.79 4.94 -40.10
C HIS A 71 -10.02 5.09 -38.58
N PRO A 72 -9.05 4.71 -37.74
CA PRO A 72 -9.16 4.90 -36.30
C PRO A 72 -9.21 6.39 -35.97
N ILE A 73 -9.83 6.74 -34.85
CA ILE A 73 -9.70 8.08 -34.27
C ILE A 73 -8.36 8.13 -33.52
N THR A 74 -7.54 9.16 -33.77
CA THR A 74 -6.33 9.39 -32.98
C THR A 74 -6.58 10.49 -31.95
N VAL A 75 -6.21 10.25 -30.70
CA VAL A 75 -6.35 11.18 -29.56
C VAL A 75 -4.97 11.34 -28.94
N LYS A 76 -4.33 12.50 -29.09
CA LYS A 76 -2.92 12.65 -28.74
C LYS A 76 -2.52 14.04 -28.24
N SER A 77 -1.38 14.11 -27.55
CA SER A 77 -0.75 15.40 -27.24
C SER A 77 -0.14 16.06 -28.48
N ALA A 78 -0.18 17.39 -28.52
CA ALA A 78 0.58 18.23 -29.45
C ALA A 78 2.08 18.29 -29.11
N ASP A 79 2.43 17.97 -27.86
CA ASP A 79 3.78 18.03 -27.29
C ASP A 79 3.98 16.82 -26.36
N PRO A 80 4.76 15.80 -26.75
CA PRO A 80 4.98 14.61 -25.91
C PRO A 80 5.80 14.89 -24.64
N GLU A 81 6.67 15.91 -24.66
CA GLU A 81 7.54 16.27 -23.53
C GLU A 81 6.77 17.11 -22.49
N ARG A 82 5.64 17.71 -22.88
CA ARG A 82 4.68 18.40 -22.00
C ARG A 82 3.25 17.96 -22.34
N PRO A 83 2.83 16.75 -21.95
CA PRO A 83 1.61 16.15 -22.46
C PRO A 83 0.33 16.92 -22.10
N GLY A 84 -0.68 16.79 -22.97
CA GLY A 84 -2.08 16.99 -22.58
C GLY A 84 -2.50 15.91 -21.57
N ILE A 85 -3.46 16.24 -20.69
CA ILE A 85 -3.87 15.34 -19.62
C ILE A 85 -4.61 14.13 -20.22
N GLY A 86 -5.77 14.37 -20.83
CA GLY A 86 -6.62 13.32 -21.42
C GLY A 86 -8.10 13.59 -21.23
N ILE A 87 -8.90 12.53 -21.15
CA ILE A 87 -10.36 12.60 -20.98
C ILE A 87 -10.74 12.26 -19.52
N LEU A 88 -11.45 13.18 -18.88
CA LEU A 88 -11.85 13.10 -17.47
C LEU A 88 -13.38 12.93 -17.36
N PHE A 89 -13.83 11.73 -17.01
CA PHE A 89 -15.25 11.44 -16.78
C PHE A 89 -15.65 11.76 -15.36
N SER A 90 -16.68 12.59 -15.21
CA SER A 90 -17.19 13.06 -13.93
C SER A 90 -18.71 13.26 -14.01
N GLY A 91 -19.34 13.63 -12.90
CA GLY A 91 -20.77 13.89 -12.80
C GLY A 91 -21.66 12.64 -12.89
N ILE A 92 -22.89 12.77 -12.41
CA ILE A 92 -23.91 11.71 -12.40
C ILE A 92 -24.92 11.99 -13.51
N THR A 93 -24.91 11.16 -14.56
CA THR A 93 -25.83 11.26 -15.71
C THR A 93 -26.37 9.86 -16.00
N GLU A 94 -27.58 9.56 -15.49
CA GLU A 94 -28.08 8.18 -15.37
C GLU A 94 -28.17 7.46 -16.72
N ASP A 95 -28.94 7.98 -17.68
CA ASP A 95 -29.01 7.43 -19.05
C ASP A 95 -27.79 7.79 -19.92
N GLY A 96 -26.71 8.30 -19.31
CA GLY A 96 -25.49 8.66 -20.01
C GLY A 96 -24.72 7.42 -20.47
N LEU A 97 -24.09 7.54 -21.64
CA LEU A 97 -23.34 6.46 -22.30
C LEU A 97 -21.93 6.94 -22.65
N ILE A 98 -20.94 6.08 -22.48
CA ILE A 98 -19.60 6.26 -23.02
C ILE A 98 -19.33 5.12 -24.00
N ASN A 99 -18.99 5.45 -25.24
CA ASN A 99 -18.61 4.47 -26.26
C ASN A 99 -17.35 4.96 -26.99
N ILE A 100 -16.29 4.18 -26.91
CA ILE A 100 -14.96 4.48 -27.44
C ILE A 100 -14.50 3.25 -28.24
N THR A 101 -14.57 3.32 -29.57
CA THR A 101 -14.28 2.17 -30.45
C THR A 101 -13.31 2.54 -31.57
N ASN A 102 -12.28 1.71 -31.80
CA ASN A 102 -11.18 1.94 -32.74
C ASN A 102 -10.48 3.29 -32.51
N VAL A 103 -9.95 3.50 -31.30
CA VAL A 103 -9.31 4.75 -30.89
C VAL A 103 -7.86 4.53 -30.46
N LYS A 104 -6.95 5.34 -31.00
CA LYS A 104 -5.53 5.36 -30.63
C LYS A 104 -5.26 6.52 -29.67
N PHE A 105 -4.81 6.21 -28.46
CA PHE A 105 -4.36 7.17 -27.47
C PHE A 105 -2.82 7.22 -27.50
N GLU A 106 -2.25 8.39 -27.81
CA GLU A 106 -0.81 8.57 -28.06
C GLU A 106 -0.24 9.74 -27.24
N SER A 107 0.76 9.49 -26.39
CA SER A 107 1.51 10.52 -25.65
C SER A 107 0.67 11.51 -24.83
N LEU A 108 -0.44 11.05 -24.25
CA LEU A 108 -1.17 11.76 -23.20
C LEU A 108 -0.65 11.33 -21.83
N LEU A 109 -0.80 12.19 -20.84
CA LEU A 109 -0.42 11.92 -19.44
C LEU A 109 -1.28 10.75 -18.89
N GLN A 110 -2.60 10.93 -18.93
CA GLN A 110 -3.59 9.97 -18.44
C GLN A 110 -4.77 9.94 -19.43
N PRO A 111 -4.68 9.14 -20.50
CA PRO A 111 -5.70 9.07 -21.56
C PRO A 111 -7.15 9.04 -21.09
N LEU A 112 -7.47 8.23 -20.07
CA LEU A 112 -8.82 8.08 -19.52
C LEU A 112 -8.78 8.04 -17.98
N HIS A 113 -9.47 8.99 -17.34
CA HIS A 113 -9.68 9.05 -15.89
C HIS A 113 -11.19 9.08 -15.59
N PHE A 114 -11.65 8.33 -14.60
CA PHE A 114 -13.02 8.41 -14.08
C PHE A 114 -12.99 8.87 -12.62
N ASP A 115 -13.44 10.11 -12.34
CA ASP A 115 -13.47 10.77 -11.01
C ASP A 115 -14.45 10.05 -10.07
N PRO A 116 -14.19 9.93 -8.75
CA PRO A 116 -15.09 9.22 -7.81
C PRO A 116 -16.57 9.66 -7.83
N PHE A 117 -16.85 10.87 -8.31
CA PHE A 117 -18.20 11.41 -8.50
C PHE A 117 -18.76 11.14 -9.91
N TRP A 118 -18.56 9.94 -10.45
CA TRP A 118 -19.04 9.52 -11.78
C TRP A 118 -20.20 8.52 -11.74
N TYR A 119 -21.15 8.64 -12.68
CA TYR A 119 -22.07 7.57 -13.04
C TYR A 119 -22.52 7.69 -14.50
N ARG A 120 -22.50 6.57 -15.22
CA ARG A 120 -23.11 6.36 -16.54
C ARG A 120 -23.76 4.99 -16.54
N LYS A 121 -24.82 4.77 -17.33
CA LYS A 121 -25.44 3.45 -17.48
C LYS A 121 -24.44 2.42 -18.02
N GLU A 122 -23.62 2.84 -18.98
CA GLU A 122 -22.78 1.94 -19.76
C GLU A 122 -21.52 2.65 -20.25
N VAL A 123 -20.39 1.94 -20.18
CA VAL A 123 -19.08 2.33 -20.68
C VAL A 123 -18.55 1.19 -21.56
N ASN A 124 -18.45 1.41 -22.86
CA ASN A 124 -17.79 0.51 -23.80
C ASN A 124 -16.48 1.13 -24.28
N ILE A 125 -15.37 0.41 -24.11
CA ILE A 125 -14.06 0.75 -24.66
C ILE A 125 -13.57 -0.49 -25.42
N SER A 126 -13.44 -0.39 -26.76
CA SER A 126 -13.17 -1.53 -27.62
C SER A 126 -12.23 -1.26 -28.80
N PHE A 127 -11.40 -2.23 -29.17
CA PHE A 127 -10.43 -2.11 -30.28
C PHE A 127 -9.51 -0.88 -30.16
N CYS A 128 -9.15 -0.50 -28.93
CA CYS A 128 -8.37 0.70 -28.64
C CYS A 128 -6.90 0.39 -28.32
N SER A 129 -6.02 1.32 -28.64
CA SER A 129 -4.59 1.22 -28.29
C SER A 129 -4.12 2.39 -27.44
N PHE A 130 -3.31 2.13 -26.42
CA PHE A 130 -2.79 3.13 -25.50
C PHE A 130 -1.27 3.09 -25.48
N SER A 131 -0.62 4.22 -25.80
CA SER A 131 0.83 4.26 -25.95
C SER A 131 1.48 5.61 -25.64
N GLY A 132 2.73 5.56 -25.19
CA GLY A 132 3.56 6.75 -25.03
C GLY A 132 3.23 7.64 -23.84
N SER A 133 2.37 7.22 -22.88
CA SER A 133 2.27 7.91 -21.58
C SER A 133 3.57 7.70 -20.80
N GLN A 134 4.26 8.77 -20.42
CA GLN A 134 5.57 8.73 -19.76
C GLN A 134 5.58 9.39 -18.37
N SER A 135 4.40 9.57 -17.76
CA SER A 135 4.20 10.34 -16.52
C SER A 135 4.10 9.53 -15.23
N GLY A 136 4.23 8.19 -15.28
CA GLY A 136 4.04 7.30 -14.13
C GLY A 136 2.57 7.11 -13.69
N GLU A 137 1.76 8.16 -13.83
CA GLU A 137 0.30 8.16 -13.63
C GLU A 137 -0.42 7.05 -14.44
N PRO A 138 -1.46 6.39 -13.89
CA PRO A 138 -2.18 5.33 -14.60
C PRO A 138 -2.74 5.79 -15.95
N VAL A 139 -2.57 4.96 -16.98
CA VAL A 139 -2.99 5.22 -18.37
C VAL A 139 -4.52 5.12 -18.52
N LEU A 140 -5.12 4.21 -17.75
CA LEU A 140 -6.55 4.13 -17.48
C LEU A 140 -6.72 4.06 -15.96
N TYR A 141 -7.40 5.04 -15.38
CA TYR A 141 -7.81 5.02 -13.98
C TYR A 141 -9.32 5.02 -13.86
N VAL A 142 -9.88 4.02 -13.19
CA VAL A 142 -11.32 3.93 -12.87
C VAL A 142 -11.49 3.88 -11.37
N SER A 143 -11.85 5.01 -10.77
CA SER A 143 -12.16 5.08 -9.34
C SER A 143 -13.49 4.40 -8.98
N LYS A 144 -13.62 4.05 -7.70
CA LYS A 144 -14.87 3.61 -7.10
C LYS A 144 -15.96 4.69 -7.26
N PRO A 145 -17.05 4.42 -8.01
CA PRO A 145 -18.12 5.39 -8.17
C PRO A 145 -18.92 5.56 -6.86
N LEU A 146 -19.15 6.81 -6.45
CA LEU A 146 -19.90 7.15 -5.24
C LEU A 146 -21.41 7.17 -5.51
N LEU A 147 -22.02 5.98 -5.48
CA LEU A 147 -23.42 5.75 -5.91
C LEU A 147 -24.40 5.52 -4.75
N ASP A 148 -25.64 5.92 -4.98
CA ASP A 148 -26.78 5.45 -4.20
C ASP A 148 -27.30 4.12 -4.75
N ILE A 149 -26.83 3.02 -4.17
CA ILE A 149 -27.15 1.65 -4.61
C ILE A 149 -28.62 1.23 -4.35
N ARG A 150 -29.47 2.11 -3.79
CA ARG A 150 -30.88 1.85 -3.49
C ARG A 150 -31.76 1.82 -4.75
N GLY A 151 -31.60 0.77 -5.56
CA GLY A 151 -32.41 0.52 -6.75
C GLY A 151 -31.84 -0.47 -7.77
N ASN A 152 -30.82 -1.27 -7.41
CA ASN A 152 -30.14 -2.22 -8.30
C ASN A 152 -29.64 -1.59 -9.63
N LYS A 153 -29.18 -0.34 -9.56
CA LYS A 153 -28.54 0.35 -10.71
C LYS A 153 -27.05 0.04 -10.74
N ASP A 154 -26.65 -0.88 -11.60
CA ASP A 154 -25.24 -1.12 -11.92
C ASP A 154 -24.76 -0.22 -13.08
N ILE A 155 -23.49 0.18 -13.07
CA ILE A 155 -22.76 0.64 -14.26
C ILE A 155 -22.26 -0.60 -15.01
N LEU A 156 -22.56 -0.74 -16.30
CA LEU A 156 -21.90 -1.75 -17.14
C LEU A 156 -20.57 -1.20 -17.68
N PHE A 157 -19.43 -1.71 -17.20
CA PHE A 157 -18.10 -1.32 -17.66
C PHE A 157 -17.46 -2.44 -18.48
N ASN A 158 -17.36 -2.25 -19.79
CA ASN A 158 -16.86 -3.21 -20.76
C ASN A 158 -15.57 -2.69 -21.42
N LEU A 159 -14.46 -3.41 -21.18
CA LEU A 159 -13.13 -3.13 -21.71
C LEU A 159 -12.67 -4.35 -22.51
N LYS A 160 -12.61 -4.23 -23.84
CA LYS A 160 -12.40 -5.39 -24.72
C LYS A 160 -11.46 -5.11 -25.89
N ASP A 161 -10.69 -6.12 -26.31
CA ASP A 161 -9.86 -6.05 -27.53
C ASP A 161 -8.87 -4.86 -27.46
N ILE A 162 -8.16 -4.73 -26.34
CA ILE A 162 -7.28 -3.58 -26.04
C ILE A 162 -5.82 -3.97 -26.18
N ARG A 163 -4.99 -3.05 -26.71
CA ARG A 163 -3.52 -3.21 -26.75
C ARG A 163 -2.81 -2.02 -26.08
N THR A 164 -1.88 -2.26 -25.17
CA THR A 164 -1.12 -1.20 -24.47
C THR A 164 0.37 -1.42 -24.61
N TYR A 165 1.10 -0.37 -25.01
CA TYR A 165 2.56 -0.46 -25.22
C TYR A 165 3.32 0.83 -25.00
N ASN A 166 4.55 0.71 -24.51
CA ASN A 166 5.45 1.83 -24.22
C ASN A 166 4.84 2.93 -23.35
N ASN A 167 4.18 2.53 -22.26
CA ASN A 167 3.74 3.43 -21.20
C ASN A 167 4.58 3.23 -19.93
N SER A 168 4.69 4.26 -19.08
CA SER A 168 5.24 4.16 -17.70
C SER A 168 4.17 4.16 -16.60
N GLY A 169 2.89 4.30 -16.98
CA GLY A 169 1.75 4.05 -16.11
C GLY A 169 1.11 2.67 -16.33
N ASN A 170 0.25 2.25 -15.41
CA ASN A 170 -0.53 1.02 -15.50
C ASN A 170 -2.01 1.26 -15.84
N PHE A 171 -2.80 0.19 -15.94
CA PHE A 171 -4.26 0.25 -15.83
C PHE A 171 -4.65 -0.04 -14.39
N LEU A 172 -5.49 0.80 -13.78
CA LEU A 172 -5.92 0.68 -12.39
C LEU A 172 -7.44 0.78 -12.32
N LEU A 173 -8.09 -0.31 -11.88
CA LEU A 173 -9.53 -0.40 -11.67
C LEU A 173 -9.83 -0.60 -10.19
N GLU A 174 -10.65 0.28 -9.59
CA GLU A 174 -11.10 0.19 -8.20
C GLU A 174 -12.49 -0.45 -8.07
N ALA A 175 -12.82 -0.89 -6.85
CA ALA A 175 -14.11 -1.50 -6.51
C ALA A 175 -14.48 -2.69 -7.40
N VAL A 176 -13.47 -3.45 -7.82
CA VAL A 176 -13.62 -4.60 -8.71
C VAL A 176 -14.42 -5.69 -7.98
N GLY A 177 -15.61 -6.00 -8.49
CA GLY A 177 -16.57 -6.90 -7.86
C GLY A 177 -17.53 -6.27 -6.85
N ALA A 178 -17.62 -4.94 -6.76
CA ALA A 178 -18.59 -4.26 -5.90
C ALA A 178 -20.00 -4.21 -6.51
N ASP A 179 -21.04 -4.12 -5.68
CA ASP A 179 -22.38 -3.75 -6.16
C ASP A 179 -22.38 -2.29 -6.67
N GLY A 180 -23.10 -2.04 -7.77
CA GLY A 180 -23.15 -0.73 -8.44
C GLY A 180 -22.24 -0.63 -9.68
N ILE A 181 -21.34 -1.58 -9.93
CA ILE A 181 -20.53 -1.66 -11.15
C ILE A 181 -20.28 -3.12 -11.57
N ILE A 182 -20.39 -3.41 -12.86
CA ILE A 182 -20.10 -4.72 -13.46
C ILE A 182 -18.90 -4.56 -14.38
N TYR A 183 -17.78 -5.22 -14.07
CA TYR A 183 -16.57 -5.20 -14.88
C TYR A 183 -16.50 -6.40 -15.83
N LEU A 184 -16.54 -6.15 -17.14
CA LEU A 184 -16.30 -7.13 -18.19
C LEU A 184 -14.97 -6.79 -18.88
N LEU A 185 -13.96 -7.65 -18.68
CA LEU A 185 -12.59 -7.44 -19.17
C LEU A 185 -12.19 -8.62 -20.06
N ASP A 186 -11.92 -8.43 -21.36
CA ASP A 186 -11.54 -9.55 -22.25
C ASP A 186 -10.61 -9.14 -23.42
N ASN A 187 -9.75 -10.07 -23.85
CA ASN A 187 -8.76 -9.88 -24.93
C ASN A 187 -7.91 -8.60 -24.71
N LEU A 188 -7.30 -8.47 -23.53
CA LEU A 188 -6.43 -7.35 -23.17
C LEU A 188 -4.96 -7.74 -23.30
N LEU A 189 -4.19 -7.04 -24.13
CA LEU A 189 -2.76 -7.27 -24.36
C LEU A 189 -1.91 -6.11 -23.83
N PHE A 190 -0.91 -6.41 -23.02
CA PHE A 190 0.06 -5.46 -22.46
C PHE A 190 1.47 -5.88 -22.89
N PHE A 191 2.21 -5.01 -23.58
CA PHE A 191 3.58 -5.34 -24.04
C PHE A 191 4.53 -4.13 -24.08
N GLU A 192 5.82 -4.34 -23.78
CA GLU A 192 6.86 -3.28 -23.80
C GLU A 192 6.54 -2.03 -22.94
N ASN A 193 5.72 -2.17 -21.88
CA ASN A 193 5.49 -1.11 -20.89
C ASN A 193 6.55 -1.19 -19.78
N ASN A 194 6.96 -0.04 -19.23
CA ASN A 194 7.99 0.04 -18.20
C ASN A 194 7.56 1.01 -17.10
N ILE A 195 6.87 0.48 -16.09
CA ILE A 195 6.29 1.23 -14.97
C ILE A 195 7.40 1.96 -14.21
N GLU A 196 7.14 3.22 -13.84
CA GLU A 196 8.11 4.01 -13.08
C GLU A 196 8.34 3.45 -11.66
N GLY A 197 9.61 3.32 -11.29
CA GLY A 197 10.02 2.74 -10.01
C GLY A 197 10.14 1.20 -10.02
N GLY A 198 10.65 0.64 -8.92
CA GLY A 198 10.97 -0.80 -8.82
C GLY A 198 9.90 -1.68 -8.19
N ASN A 199 8.71 -1.14 -7.88
CA ASN A 199 7.70 -1.81 -7.06
C ASN A 199 6.75 -2.70 -7.89
N ALA A 200 7.07 -4.00 -7.98
CA ALA A 200 6.29 -4.98 -8.73
C ALA A 200 4.91 -5.35 -8.14
N ASN A 201 4.54 -4.80 -6.97
CA ASN A 201 3.24 -5.09 -6.34
C ASN A 201 2.07 -4.47 -7.11
N LEU A 202 2.32 -3.36 -7.81
CA LEU A 202 1.38 -2.79 -8.79
C LEU A 202 1.74 -3.34 -10.18
N GLY A 203 0.90 -4.24 -10.68
CA GLY A 203 1.02 -4.78 -12.03
C GLY A 203 0.70 -3.73 -13.09
N ILE A 204 0.97 -4.07 -14.36
CA ILE A 204 0.55 -3.26 -15.51
C ILE A 204 -0.98 -3.28 -15.70
N LEU A 205 -1.65 -4.30 -15.14
CA LEU A 205 -3.07 -4.27 -14.81
C LEU A 205 -3.24 -4.51 -13.30
N HIS A 206 -3.71 -3.50 -12.57
CA HIS A 206 -4.07 -3.59 -11.15
C HIS A 206 -5.59 -3.55 -10.95
N LEU A 207 -6.10 -4.49 -10.15
CA LEU A 207 -7.52 -4.62 -9.81
C LEU A 207 -7.68 -4.53 -8.29
N ASP A 208 -8.09 -3.38 -7.75
CA ASP A 208 -8.42 -3.26 -6.32
C ASP A 208 -9.83 -3.80 -6.07
N CYS A 209 -9.89 -5.01 -5.52
CA CYS A 209 -11.13 -5.76 -5.37
C CYS A 209 -11.92 -5.29 -4.16
N SER A 210 -13.24 -5.36 -4.25
CA SER A 210 -14.13 -5.01 -3.13
C SER A 210 -14.00 -5.97 -1.95
N THR A 211 -14.70 -5.69 -0.86
CA THR A 211 -14.77 -6.58 0.30
C THR A 211 -16.19 -6.54 0.88
N PRO A 212 -16.98 -7.63 0.78
CA PRO A 212 -16.70 -8.85 0.01
C PRO A 212 -16.61 -8.59 -1.51
N VAL A 213 -16.13 -9.58 -2.28
CA VAL A 213 -16.20 -9.59 -3.75
C VAL A 213 -17.49 -10.28 -4.17
N ASN A 214 -18.28 -9.67 -5.07
CA ASN A 214 -19.44 -10.28 -5.70
C ASN A 214 -19.03 -10.88 -7.07
N PRO A 215 -18.97 -12.22 -7.25
CA PRO A 215 -18.52 -12.83 -8.50
C PRO A 215 -19.39 -12.46 -9.71
N ASP A 216 -20.69 -12.21 -9.52
CA ASP A 216 -21.61 -11.84 -10.61
C ASP A 216 -21.33 -10.42 -11.15
N LYS A 217 -20.52 -9.63 -10.44
CA LYS A 217 -20.11 -8.26 -10.82
C LYS A 217 -18.77 -8.21 -11.56
N ILE A 218 -18.13 -9.36 -11.82
CA ILE A 218 -16.86 -9.40 -12.57
C ILE A 218 -16.77 -10.59 -13.52
N LYS A 219 -16.29 -10.34 -14.74
CA LYS A 219 -15.84 -11.37 -15.66
C LYS A 219 -14.50 -10.99 -16.30
N ILE A 220 -13.47 -11.78 -16.04
CA ILE A 220 -12.17 -11.66 -16.71
C ILE A 220 -11.99 -12.81 -17.72
N GLY A 221 -11.92 -12.44 -18.99
CA GLY A 221 -11.67 -13.30 -20.13
C GLY A 221 -10.17 -13.57 -20.31
N LYS A 222 -9.64 -13.19 -21.48
CA LYS A 222 -8.24 -13.40 -21.86
C LYS A 222 -7.36 -12.19 -21.56
N LEU A 223 -6.23 -12.43 -20.90
CA LEU A 223 -5.18 -11.44 -20.64
C LEU A 223 -3.84 -11.91 -21.24
N GLY A 224 -3.11 -11.02 -21.90
CA GLY A 224 -1.78 -11.27 -22.47
C GLY A 224 -0.75 -10.28 -21.94
N PHE A 225 0.42 -10.79 -21.53
CA PHE A 225 1.52 -9.99 -20.96
C PHE A 225 2.85 -10.40 -21.57
N VAL A 226 3.61 -9.42 -22.08
CA VAL A 226 4.90 -9.64 -22.77
C VAL A 226 5.88 -8.54 -22.40
N ARG A 227 7.00 -8.87 -21.75
CA ARG A 227 8.09 -7.90 -21.50
C ARG A 227 7.62 -6.56 -20.90
N ASN A 228 6.69 -6.61 -19.94
CA ASN A 228 6.34 -5.46 -19.13
C ASN A 228 7.17 -5.46 -17.85
N PHE A 229 7.69 -4.31 -17.44
CA PHE A 229 8.59 -4.20 -16.30
C PHE A 229 8.18 -3.12 -15.30
N ALA A 230 8.65 -3.25 -14.06
CA ALA A 230 8.74 -2.19 -13.05
C ALA A 230 10.21 -2.15 -12.58
N GLY A 231 11.00 -1.29 -13.22
CA GLY A 231 12.46 -1.34 -13.16
C GLY A 231 13.00 -2.67 -13.71
N ASN A 232 13.64 -3.48 -12.86
CA ASN A 232 14.19 -4.79 -13.26
C ASN A 232 13.23 -5.97 -13.04
N ASN A 233 12.03 -5.75 -12.49
CA ASN A 233 11.07 -6.79 -12.18
C ASN A 233 10.04 -6.93 -13.32
N ALA A 234 9.83 -8.13 -13.85
CA ALA A 234 8.73 -8.37 -14.79
C ALA A 234 7.38 -8.30 -14.08
N VAL A 235 6.36 -7.71 -14.72
CA VAL A 235 5.03 -7.47 -14.15
C VAL A 235 3.92 -7.86 -15.13
N GLY A 236 2.73 -8.15 -14.57
CA GLY A 236 1.53 -8.45 -15.34
C GLY A 236 0.27 -8.02 -14.59
N LEU A 237 -0.50 -8.99 -14.13
CA LEU A 237 -1.69 -8.77 -13.30
C LEU A 237 -1.31 -8.62 -11.82
N SER A 238 -1.91 -7.66 -11.11
CA SER A 238 -1.95 -7.70 -9.64
C SER A 238 -3.31 -7.32 -9.06
N VAL A 239 -3.58 -7.77 -7.83
CA VAL A 239 -4.88 -7.60 -7.16
C VAL A 239 -4.73 -6.94 -5.78
N GLY A 240 -5.63 -6.01 -5.48
CA GLY A 240 -5.85 -5.41 -4.15
C GLY A 240 -7.16 -5.93 -3.52
N GLY A 241 -7.56 -5.44 -2.35
CA GLY A 241 -8.73 -5.95 -1.61
C GLY A 241 -8.42 -7.13 -0.67
N SER A 242 -9.45 -7.93 -0.33
CA SER A 242 -9.33 -9.02 0.66
C SER A 242 -9.77 -10.42 0.18
N LEU A 243 -10.39 -11.24 1.04
CA LEU A 243 -10.10 -12.69 1.13
C LEU A 243 -10.78 -13.64 0.12
N ASP A 244 -11.44 -13.12 -0.91
CA ASP A 244 -12.11 -13.94 -1.94
C ASP A 244 -11.17 -14.38 -3.09
N ASN A 245 -11.69 -15.16 -4.06
CA ASN A 245 -10.97 -15.61 -5.26
C ASN A 245 -11.48 -14.88 -6.51
N LEU A 246 -10.57 -14.66 -7.48
CA LEU A 246 -10.81 -13.98 -8.74
C LEU A 246 -10.54 -14.91 -9.93
N ASN A 247 -11.54 -15.17 -10.76
CA ASN A 247 -11.43 -16.09 -11.90
C ASN A 247 -10.96 -15.36 -13.17
N VAL A 248 -9.88 -15.85 -13.79
CA VAL A 248 -9.35 -15.38 -15.08
C VAL A 248 -9.43 -16.51 -16.10
N SER A 249 -10.14 -16.30 -17.22
CA SER A 249 -10.45 -17.37 -18.17
C SER A 249 -9.22 -17.89 -18.92
N GLY A 250 -8.29 -17.00 -19.29
CA GLY A 250 -7.03 -17.37 -19.95
C GLY A 250 -5.92 -16.35 -19.73
N PHE A 251 -4.71 -16.84 -19.46
CA PHE A 251 -3.52 -16.04 -19.22
C PHE A 251 -2.41 -16.42 -20.19
N TYR A 252 -1.88 -15.45 -20.94
CA TYR A 252 -0.90 -15.65 -21.99
C TYR A 252 0.39 -14.88 -21.66
N GLN A 253 1.53 -15.58 -21.63
CA GLN A 253 2.86 -15.01 -21.40
C GLN A 253 3.92 -15.83 -22.15
N ASP A 254 5.20 -15.48 -22.09
CA ASP A 254 6.25 -16.45 -22.44
C ASP A 254 6.33 -17.52 -21.34
N LEU A 255 6.26 -18.81 -21.70
CA LEU A 255 6.29 -19.92 -20.74
C LEU A 255 7.65 -20.09 -20.03
N ASN A 256 8.70 -19.38 -20.47
CA ASN A 256 10.00 -19.32 -19.82
C ASN A 256 10.10 -18.19 -18.76
N GLU A 257 9.16 -17.25 -18.73
CA GLU A 257 9.12 -16.18 -17.73
C GLU A 257 8.49 -16.65 -16.40
N LYS A 258 8.88 -16.01 -15.29
CA LYS A 258 8.24 -16.23 -13.99
C LYS A 258 6.77 -15.80 -14.04
N ARG A 259 5.91 -16.44 -13.25
CA ARG A 259 4.47 -16.11 -13.07
C ARG A 259 4.27 -14.59 -12.96
N LEU A 260 3.66 -13.97 -13.97
CA LEU A 260 3.40 -12.52 -14.03
C LEU A 260 2.11 -12.12 -13.27
N ILE A 261 1.86 -12.76 -12.12
CA ILE A 261 0.65 -12.58 -11.30
C ILE A 261 1.03 -12.34 -9.85
N TYR A 262 0.77 -11.13 -9.35
CA TYR A 262 0.90 -10.77 -7.94
C TYR A 262 -0.47 -10.86 -7.26
N ASP A 263 -0.71 -12.01 -6.62
CA ASP A 263 -1.94 -12.37 -5.92
C ASP A 263 -1.62 -13.05 -4.56
N ARG A 264 -2.62 -13.72 -3.95
CA ARG A 264 -2.46 -14.49 -2.71
C ARG A 264 -1.26 -15.44 -2.66
N GLN A 265 -0.79 -15.95 -3.80
CA GLN A 265 0.40 -16.83 -3.85
C GLN A 265 1.71 -16.07 -3.57
N VAL A 266 1.76 -14.77 -3.88
CA VAL A 266 2.90 -13.88 -3.63
C VAL A 266 2.73 -13.10 -2.33
N ASN A 267 1.51 -12.64 -2.03
CA ASN A 267 1.16 -11.92 -0.82
C ASN A 267 -0.18 -12.43 -0.28
N ASN A 268 -0.14 -13.21 0.80
CA ASN A 268 -1.30 -13.89 1.39
C ASN A 268 -2.45 -12.98 1.88
N ARG A 269 -2.29 -11.64 1.89
CA ARG A 269 -3.31 -10.67 2.35
C ARG A 269 -4.33 -10.23 1.29
N ILE A 270 -4.07 -10.48 0.01
CA ILE A 270 -4.87 -10.01 -1.15
C ILE A 270 -5.70 -11.15 -1.80
N PRO A 271 -6.57 -10.87 -2.80
CA PRO A 271 -7.31 -11.91 -3.52
C PRO A 271 -6.41 -12.99 -4.11
N LYS A 272 -6.94 -14.21 -4.24
CA LYS A 272 -6.30 -15.28 -5.01
C LYS A 272 -6.75 -15.18 -6.46
N VAL A 273 -5.83 -15.27 -7.43
CA VAL A 273 -6.18 -15.36 -8.84
C VAL A 273 -6.16 -16.83 -9.28
N ASP A 274 -7.35 -17.33 -9.62
CA ASP A 274 -7.56 -18.65 -10.20
C ASP A 274 -7.62 -18.52 -11.74
N VAL A 275 -6.60 -19.06 -12.40
CA VAL A 275 -6.44 -19.02 -13.87
C VAL A 275 -6.96 -20.33 -14.47
N GLY A 276 -7.98 -20.23 -15.33
CA GLY A 276 -8.58 -21.40 -15.98
C GLY A 276 -7.68 -22.06 -17.03
N THR A 277 -6.91 -21.27 -17.77
CA THR A 277 -5.91 -21.76 -18.74
C THR A 277 -4.69 -20.85 -18.81
N THR A 278 -3.49 -21.43 -18.90
CA THR A 278 -2.24 -20.71 -19.18
C THR A 278 -1.68 -21.21 -20.51
N MET A 279 -1.35 -20.30 -21.42
CA MET A 279 -0.88 -20.59 -22.79
C MET A 279 0.37 -19.76 -23.11
N ASP A 280 1.11 -20.17 -24.13
CA ASP A 280 2.19 -19.33 -24.65
C ASP A 280 1.60 -18.15 -25.45
N ILE A 281 2.25 -16.98 -25.40
CA ILE A 281 1.82 -15.81 -26.17
C ILE A 281 1.75 -16.06 -27.69
N ALA A 282 2.48 -17.05 -28.24
CA ALA A 282 2.32 -17.48 -29.64
C ALA A 282 0.92 -18.01 -30.00
N GLU A 283 0.10 -18.37 -29.00
CA GLU A 283 -1.30 -18.78 -29.16
C GLU A 283 -2.28 -17.58 -29.13
N TRP A 284 -1.80 -16.37 -28.86
CA TRP A 284 -2.59 -15.14 -28.89
C TRP A 284 -3.05 -14.84 -30.33
N GLN A 285 -4.36 -14.56 -30.51
CA GLN A 285 -4.96 -14.53 -31.85
C GLN A 285 -5.20 -13.12 -32.40
N SER A 286 -5.30 -12.10 -31.53
CA SER A 286 -5.73 -10.74 -31.91
C SER A 286 -4.57 -9.80 -32.29
N GLU A 287 -3.35 -10.14 -31.87
CA GLU A 287 -2.10 -9.55 -32.37
C GLU A 287 -1.12 -10.71 -32.58
N LYS A 288 -0.38 -10.70 -33.70
CA LYS A 288 0.45 -11.84 -34.12
C LYS A 288 1.91 -11.49 -34.36
N ASN A 289 2.26 -10.20 -34.37
CA ASN A 289 3.60 -9.71 -34.70
C ASN A 289 4.30 -9.17 -33.45
N ILE A 290 4.54 -10.03 -32.45
CA ILE A 290 5.07 -9.64 -31.14
C ILE A 290 6.50 -10.16 -30.94
N VAL A 291 7.39 -9.30 -30.43
CA VAL A 291 8.71 -9.70 -29.92
C VAL A 291 8.53 -10.30 -28.52
N LYS A 292 8.72 -11.62 -28.39
CA LYS A 292 8.57 -12.36 -27.13
C LYS A 292 9.70 -12.06 -26.14
N ALA A 293 10.93 -12.11 -26.63
CA ALA A 293 12.14 -12.01 -25.81
C ALA A 293 13.29 -11.40 -26.61
N VAL A 294 14.19 -10.70 -25.92
CA VAL A 294 15.38 -10.08 -26.51
C VAL A 294 16.60 -10.55 -25.75
N THR A 295 17.64 -11.00 -26.46
CA THR A 295 18.98 -11.20 -25.87
C THR A 295 20.01 -10.35 -26.60
N HIS A 296 20.96 -9.79 -25.86
CA HIS A 296 21.93 -8.84 -26.37
C HIS A 296 23.36 -9.30 -26.04
N ASN A 297 24.06 -9.73 -27.09
CA ASN A 297 25.48 -10.08 -27.06
C ASN A 297 26.27 -9.03 -27.85
N THR A 298 27.59 -9.00 -27.67
CA THR A 298 28.47 -8.06 -28.40
C THR A 298 28.28 -8.21 -29.91
N GLY A 299 27.86 -7.12 -30.57
CA GLY A 299 27.61 -7.07 -32.01
C GLY A 299 26.38 -7.83 -32.53
N VAL A 300 25.61 -8.51 -31.66
CA VAL A 300 24.43 -9.29 -32.08
C VAL A 300 23.29 -9.18 -31.07
N ILE A 301 22.15 -8.65 -31.53
CA ILE A 301 20.86 -8.73 -30.84
C ILE A 301 20.07 -9.88 -31.45
N ASN A 302 19.42 -10.70 -30.63
CA ASN A 302 18.46 -11.70 -31.08
C ASN A 302 17.07 -11.40 -30.51
N LEU A 303 16.08 -11.29 -31.40
CA LEU A 303 14.66 -11.15 -31.06
C LEU A 303 13.98 -12.50 -31.27
N LYS A 304 13.46 -13.14 -30.22
CA LYS A 304 12.46 -14.20 -30.40
C LYS A 304 11.12 -13.55 -30.73
N ILE A 305 10.42 -14.08 -31.73
CA ILE A 305 9.24 -13.44 -32.32
C ILE A 305 8.06 -14.40 -32.45
N THR A 306 6.89 -13.79 -32.63
CA THR A 306 5.68 -14.39 -33.19
C THR A 306 5.38 -13.67 -34.50
N GLY A 307 4.87 -14.39 -35.52
CA GLY A 307 4.49 -13.80 -36.81
C GLY A 307 5.67 -13.28 -37.65
N ASP A 308 5.50 -12.11 -38.26
CA ASP A 308 6.50 -11.40 -39.08
C ASP A 308 6.60 -9.92 -38.65
N PRO A 309 7.13 -9.63 -37.44
CA PRO A 309 7.27 -8.28 -36.92
C PRO A 309 8.47 -7.58 -37.57
N LYS A 310 8.24 -6.41 -38.16
CA LYS A 310 9.24 -5.75 -39.02
C LYS A 310 9.99 -4.67 -38.28
N VAL A 311 11.28 -4.88 -38.07
CA VAL A 311 12.19 -3.85 -37.57
C VAL A 311 12.26 -2.70 -38.58
N LYS A 312 12.02 -1.48 -38.12
CA LYS A 312 12.12 -0.24 -38.91
C LYS A 312 13.48 0.43 -38.71
N GLU A 313 13.94 0.51 -37.45
CA GLU A 313 15.15 1.27 -37.08
C GLU A 313 15.75 0.69 -35.79
N LEU A 314 17.06 0.90 -35.59
CA LEU A 314 17.81 0.57 -34.38
C LEU A 314 18.44 1.86 -33.87
N GLN A 315 18.36 2.16 -32.57
CA GLN A 315 18.81 3.44 -32.00
C GLN A 315 19.66 3.30 -30.73
N ASP A 316 20.56 4.27 -30.50
CA ASP A 316 21.34 4.43 -29.27
C ASP A 316 20.56 5.13 -28.14
N SER A 317 21.16 5.28 -26.96
CA SER A 317 20.54 5.95 -25.80
C SER A 317 20.19 7.43 -26.02
N LEU A 318 20.71 8.05 -27.07
CA LEU A 318 20.44 9.44 -27.45
C LEU A 318 19.45 9.53 -28.63
N LYS A 319 18.79 8.41 -28.97
CA LYS A 319 17.85 8.26 -30.10
C LYS A 319 18.50 8.47 -31.48
N PHE A 320 19.83 8.34 -31.62
CA PHE A 320 20.49 8.34 -32.93
C PHE A 320 20.46 6.93 -33.56
N PRO A 321 20.32 6.83 -34.90
CA PRO A 321 20.31 5.53 -35.58
C PRO A 321 21.66 4.80 -35.48
N VAL A 322 21.57 3.48 -35.37
CA VAL A 322 22.69 2.51 -35.34
C VAL A 322 22.52 1.56 -36.52
N ASN A 323 23.57 1.35 -37.30
CA ASN A 323 23.53 0.48 -38.48
C ASN A 323 23.53 -1.00 -38.06
N GLY A 324 22.47 -1.74 -38.42
CA GLY A 324 22.34 -3.18 -38.15
C GLY A 324 21.85 -3.96 -39.37
N ALA A 325 22.47 -5.11 -39.63
CA ALA A 325 22.09 -6.05 -40.68
C ALA A 325 21.12 -7.11 -40.14
N LEU A 326 19.88 -7.11 -40.65
CA LEU A 326 18.79 -8.02 -40.27
C LEU A 326 18.95 -9.39 -40.95
N VAL A 327 18.80 -10.47 -40.16
CA VAL A 327 18.78 -11.85 -40.65
C VAL A 327 17.63 -12.59 -39.96
N HIS A 328 16.56 -12.87 -40.70
CA HIS A 328 15.40 -13.64 -40.21
C HIS A 328 15.70 -15.14 -40.24
N ARG A 329 15.33 -15.88 -39.18
CA ARG A 329 15.49 -17.33 -39.04
C ARG A 329 14.33 -17.91 -38.23
N ALA A 330 13.33 -18.46 -38.91
CA ALA A 330 12.16 -19.12 -38.30
C ALA A 330 11.48 -18.26 -37.20
N ASP A 331 11.65 -18.60 -35.92
CA ASP A 331 11.07 -17.91 -34.76
C ASP A 331 11.90 -16.72 -34.25
N SER A 332 12.94 -16.32 -34.98
CA SER A 332 13.97 -15.39 -34.50
C SER A 332 14.41 -14.37 -35.56
N ILE A 333 14.68 -13.13 -35.15
CA ILE A 333 15.33 -12.08 -35.96
C ILE A 333 16.67 -11.71 -35.30
N PHE A 334 17.75 -11.88 -36.05
CA PHE A 334 19.10 -11.49 -35.63
C PHE A 334 19.45 -10.13 -36.23
N ILE A 335 19.88 -9.18 -35.39
CA ILE A 335 20.38 -7.86 -35.79
C ILE A 335 21.88 -7.80 -35.49
N ASN A 336 22.69 -7.83 -36.55
CA ASN A 336 24.15 -7.80 -36.44
C ASN A 336 24.63 -6.37 -36.62
N TYR A 337 25.33 -5.79 -35.66
CA TYR A 337 25.82 -4.41 -35.69
C TYR A 337 27.35 -4.37 -35.47
N ALA A 338 28.04 -3.44 -36.13
CA ALA A 338 29.49 -3.31 -36.06
C ALA A 338 29.96 -2.24 -35.06
N ASP A 339 29.25 -1.11 -35.01
CA ASP A 339 29.58 0.07 -34.20
C ASP A 339 28.36 0.56 -33.42
N GLY A 340 28.61 1.24 -32.30
CA GLY A 340 27.58 1.86 -31.45
C GLY A 340 27.11 0.98 -30.28
N LYS A 341 26.32 1.57 -29.38
CA LYS A 341 25.72 0.88 -28.22
C LYS A 341 24.19 0.97 -28.33
N PRO A 342 23.55 0.06 -29.08
CA PRO A 342 22.11 0.12 -29.33
C PRO A 342 21.32 -0.16 -28.04
N MET A 343 20.24 0.60 -27.85
CA MET A 343 19.34 0.55 -26.69
C MET A 343 17.87 0.35 -27.05
N TYR A 344 17.45 0.76 -28.24
CA TYR A 344 16.05 0.71 -28.69
C TYR A 344 15.95 0.15 -30.10
N ILE A 345 14.88 -0.60 -30.37
CA ILE A 345 14.48 -1.01 -31.72
C ILE A 345 13.10 -0.41 -31.98
N ILE A 346 12.96 0.31 -33.08
CA ILE A 346 11.66 0.84 -33.53
C ILE A 346 11.04 -0.19 -34.48
N MET A 347 9.82 -0.61 -34.18
CA MET A 347 9.05 -1.53 -35.02
C MET A 347 8.22 -0.77 -36.06
N SER A 348 7.87 -1.41 -37.17
CA SER A 348 7.23 -0.77 -38.32
C SER A 348 5.78 -0.33 -38.07
N ASP A 349 5.11 -0.96 -37.10
CA ASP A 349 3.79 -0.58 -36.59
C ASP A 349 3.85 0.44 -35.43
N GLY A 350 5.06 0.83 -35.03
CA GLY A 350 5.34 2.02 -34.21
C GLY A 350 5.70 1.77 -32.75
N TYR A 351 5.64 0.53 -32.24
CA TYR A 351 6.11 0.25 -30.88
C TYR A 351 7.64 0.17 -30.79
N ILE A 352 8.16 0.43 -29.59
CA ILE A 352 9.58 0.44 -29.27
C ILE A 352 9.90 -0.80 -28.44
N VAL A 353 10.94 -1.53 -28.82
CA VAL A 353 11.46 -2.69 -28.11
C VAL A 353 12.72 -2.27 -27.36
N ASN A 354 12.67 -2.33 -26.02
CA ASN A 354 13.82 -1.99 -25.18
C ASN A 354 14.85 -3.13 -25.20
N ILE A 355 16.10 -2.83 -25.55
CA ILE A 355 17.18 -3.82 -25.60
C ILE A 355 17.82 -3.95 -24.20
N PRO A 356 18.01 -5.18 -23.66
CA PRO A 356 18.76 -5.39 -22.42
C PRO A 356 20.20 -4.88 -22.50
N THR A 357 20.77 -4.53 -21.34
CA THR A 357 22.20 -4.22 -21.23
C THR A 357 23.07 -5.42 -21.62
N LEU A 358 24.19 -5.14 -22.28
CA LEU A 358 25.17 -6.15 -22.72
C LEU A 358 25.65 -7.03 -21.55
N LEU A 359 25.74 -8.34 -21.81
CA LEU A 359 26.13 -9.36 -20.81
C LEU A 359 27.65 -9.46 -20.57
N VAL A 360 28.43 -8.48 -21.03
CA VAL A 360 29.90 -8.44 -20.95
C VAL A 360 30.33 -7.10 -20.33
N LYS A 361 31.44 -7.08 -19.59
CA LYS A 361 32.02 -5.83 -19.05
C LYS A 361 32.34 -4.85 -20.18
N ASP A 362 32.12 -3.56 -19.93
CA ASP A 362 32.25 -2.45 -20.90
C ASP A 362 33.68 -2.18 -21.47
N SER A 363 34.66 -3.06 -21.25
CA SER A 363 36.07 -2.81 -21.61
C SER A 363 36.38 -2.81 -23.11
N ASP A 364 35.54 -3.47 -23.93
CA ASP A 364 35.92 -3.88 -25.29
C ASP A 364 35.21 -3.07 -26.40
N ILE A 365 34.37 -2.09 -26.03
CA ILE A 365 33.64 -1.25 -27.00
C ILE A 365 34.52 -0.08 -27.45
N VAL A 366 35.01 -0.14 -28.69
CA VAL A 366 35.80 0.93 -29.31
C VAL A 366 34.95 2.19 -29.46
N THR A 367 35.23 3.22 -28.66
CA THR A 367 34.50 4.49 -28.70
C THR A 367 35.14 5.44 -29.72
N ASN A 368 34.36 5.83 -30.73
CA ASN A 368 34.84 6.72 -31.80
C ASN A 368 35.02 8.17 -31.25
N PRO A 369 36.26 8.71 -31.22
CA PRO A 369 36.59 9.89 -30.40
C PRO A 369 35.93 11.20 -30.85
N LYS A 370 35.27 11.25 -32.02
CA LYS A 370 34.66 12.45 -32.58
C LYS A 370 33.39 12.96 -31.86
N ARG A 371 32.79 12.18 -30.93
CA ARG A 371 31.57 12.61 -30.19
C ARG A 371 31.84 13.32 -28.85
N ILE A 372 33.07 13.33 -28.33
CA ILE A 372 33.36 13.86 -26.97
C ILE A 372 33.21 15.39 -26.87
N THR A 373 33.42 16.12 -27.97
CA THR A 373 33.57 17.58 -28.01
C THR A 373 32.31 18.40 -27.70
N LEU A 374 31.13 17.77 -27.55
CA LEU A 374 29.90 18.48 -27.13
C LEU A 374 29.61 18.44 -25.62
N LEU A 375 30.22 17.52 -24.86
CA LEU A 375 29.88 17.33 -23.44
C LEU A 375 30.65 18.26 -22.48
N THR A 376 31.68 18.97 -22.96
CA THR A 376 32.59 19.76 -22.11
C THR A 376 32.14 21.20 -21.83
N ASN A 377 31.07 21.68 -22.46
CA ASN A 377 30.68 23.10 -22.44
C ASN A 377 29.44 23.41 -21.59
N GLN A 378 28.95 22.46 -20.79
CA GLN A 378 27.81 22.69 -19.90
C GLN A 378 28.30 23.18 -18.52
N VAL A 379 28.33 24.50 -18.35
CA VAL A 379 28.67 25.14 -17.07
C VAL A 379 27.54 24.90 -16.07
N TRP A 380 27.87 24.28 -14.93
CA TRP A 380 26.95 24.09 -13.82
C TRP A 380 26.92 25.34 -12.93
N PRO A 381 25.76 25.76 -12.40
CA PRO A 381 25.69 26.87 -11.44
C PRO A 381 26.42 26.53 -10.13
N ASP A 382 27.12 27.52 -9.57
CA ASP A 382 27.90 27.38 -8.35
C ASP A 382 26.98 27.25 -7.12
N THR A 383 27.08 26.15 -6.37
CA THR A 383 26.20 25.85 -5.22
C THR A 383 26.77 26.37 -3.90
N SER A 384 27.25 27.62 -3.88
CA SER A 384 27.99 28.22 -2.76
C SER A 384 27.23 29.29 -1.96
N GLU A 385 25.92 29.42 -2.13
CA GLU A 385 25.12 30.46 -1.44
C GLU A 385 23.83 29.94 -0.77
N ILE A 386 23.97 29.01 0.18
CA ILE A 386 22.93 28.71 1.19
C ILE A 386 23.53 28.75 2.60
N THR A 387 23.83 29.96 3.07
CA THR A 387 24.11 30.23 4.49
C THR A 387 23.04 31.14 5.08
N ASP A 388 21.90 30.58 5.45
CA ASP A 388 20.99 31.27 6.38
C ASP A 388 20.36 30.32 7.41
N SER A 389 20.56 30.65 8.69
CA SER A 389 20.20 29.79 9.82
C SER A 389 18.70 29.84 10.07
N THR A 390 17.96 28.97 9.39
CA THR A 390 16.48 28.93 9.48
C THR A 390 16.01 28.51 10.88
N LEU A 391 15.78 29.51 11.73
CA LEU A 391 15.30 29.35 13.10
C LEU A 391 13.79 29.01 13.09
N ILE A 392 13.46 27.73 12.97
CA ILE A 392 12.08 27.21 12.85
C ILE A 392 11.30 27.47 14.16
N SER A 393 10.67 28.65 14.25
CA SER A 393 9.83 29.02 15.40
C SER A 393 8.38 28.52 15.24
N LEU A 394 8.13 27.27 15.65
CA LEU A 394 6.81 26.64 15.61
C LEU A 394 5.79 27.31 16.57
N ARG A 395 5.11 28.36 16.10
CA ARG A 395 4.08 29.10 16.86
C ARG A 395 2.72 28.41 16.85
N PHE A 396 2.61 27.25 17.49
CA PHE A 396 1.31 26.57 17.65
C PHE A 396 0.36 27.31 18.63
N ARG A 397 -0.88 27.55 18.20
CA ARG A 397 -1.98 27.94 19.10
C ARG A 397 -2.60 26.69 19.70
N ILE A 398 -2.25 26.37 20.94
CA ILE A 398 -2.82 25.23 21.68
C ILE A 398 -4.32 25.51 21.95
N PRO A 399 -5.26 24.68 21.44
CA PRO A 399 -6.68 24.85 21.75
C PRO A 399 -6.92 24.46 23.22
N THR A 400 -7.71 25.25 23.94
CA THR A 400 -8.05 24.99 25.34
C THR A 400 -9.56 24.90 25.54
N PHE A 401 -10.04 23.94 26.32
CA PHE A 401 -11.47 23.75 26.61
C PHE A 401 -12.04 24.91 27.46
N GLY A 402 -12.50 25.97 26.81
CA GLY A 402 -13.16 27.13 27.41
C GLY A 402 -14.10 27.81 26.42
N GLY A 403 -15.15 28.46 26.94
CA GLY A 403 -16.00 29.33 26.11
C GLY A 403 -15.20 30.50 25.54
N LYS A 404 -15.63 31.03 24.38
CA LYS A 404 -14.86 31.97 23.52
C LYS A 404 -14.23 33.18 24.24
N ASN A 405 -14.77 33.61 25.39
CA ASN A 405 -14.30 34.79 26.14
C ASN A 405 -13.65 34.46 27.50
N LYS A 406 -13.34 33.19 27.83
CA LYS A 406 -12.71 32.87 29.13
C LYS A 406 -11.20 33.17 29.13
N VAL A 407 -10.78 34.11 29.97
CA VAL A 407 -9.37 34.35 30.30
C VAL A 407 -8.75 33.11 30.99
N LEU A 408 -7.60 32.67 30.50
CA LEU A 408 -6.83 31.54 31.06
C LEU A 408 -5.95 31.99 32.22
N THR A 409 -6.02 31.29 33.36
CA THR A 409 -5.16 31.58 34.52
C THR A 409 -3.81 30.92 34.32
N LYS A 410 -2.74 31.72 34.15
CA LYS A 410 -1.35 31.22 34.08
C LYS A 410 -0.97 30.63 35.44
N LEU A 411 -0.51 29.38 35.47
CA LEU A 411 -0.18 28.65 36.71
C LEU A 411 1.34 28.57 36.95
N LYS A 412 2.11 28.22 35.91
CA LYS A 412 3.58 28.18 35.87
C LYS A 412 4.25 27.43 37.05
N PHE A 413 3.64 26.38 37.58
CA PHE A 413 4.23 25.57 38.66
C PHE A 413 4.57 24.14 38.19
N TRP A 414 5.57 23.54 38.84
CA TRP A 414 5.97 22.16 38.59
C TRP A 414 5.24 21.20 39.54
N GLU A 415 5.08 19.98 39.10
CA GLU A 415 4.44 18.90 39.83
C GLU A 415 5.24 17.63 39.57
N ILE A 416 5.58 16.88 40.61
CA ILE A 416 6.31 15.61 40.49
C ILE A 416 5.46 14.52 41.13
N GLY A 417 5.38 13.36 40.50
CA GLY A 417 4.61 12.23 41.01
C GLY A 417 5.12 10.87 40.56
N GLY A 418 4.53 9.84 41.15
CA GLY A 418 4.73 8.44 40.78
C GLY A 418 3.46 7.80 40.22
N TRP A 419 3.64 6.75 39.42
CA TRP A 419 2.60 5.90 38.85
C TRP A 419 2.82 4.44 39.26
N PHE A 420 1.73 3.71 39.52
CA PHE A 420 1.72 2.26 39.72
C PHE A 420 0.40 1.67 39.22
N GLY A 421 0.45 0.49 38.58
CA GLY A 421 -0.72 -0.24 38.14
C GLY A 421 -0.40 -1.30 37.07
N GLY A 422 -1.27 -1.40 36.07
CA GLY A 422 -1.33 -2.47 35.08
C GLY A 422 -0.79 -2.09 33.70
N GLY A 423 -0.08 -3.01 33.05
CA GLY A 423 0.18 -3.02 31.61
C GLY A 423 -0.54 -4.21 30.94
N ILE A 424 -1.10 -4.01 29.75
CA ILE A 424 -1.89 -5.02 29.03
C ILE A 424 -1.52 -4.98 27.54
N TYR A 425 -1.11 -6.11 26.96
CA TYR A 425 -0.93 -6.21 25.50
C TYR A 425 -2.29 -6.06 24.81
N TRP A 426 -2.41 -5.17 23.81
CA TRP A 426 -3.69 -4.87 23.14
C TRP A 426 -4.31 -6.09 22.47
N GLY A 427 -3.46 -7.01 21.99
CA GLY A 427 -3.85 -8.16 21.20
C GLY A 427 -3.62 -7.94 19.71
N GLY A 428 -2.36 -7.64 19.33
CA GLY A 428 -1.88 -7.56 17.96
C GLY A 428 -2.06 -8.90 17.25
N ASP A 429 -1.16 -9.88 17.41
CA ASP A 429 -1.39 -11.21 16.85
C ASP A 429 -1.99 -12.20 17.85
N TYR A 430 -1.45 -12.30 19.07
CA TYR A 430 -2.13 -13.06 20.11
C TYR A 430 -3.39 -12.35 20.64
N LYS A 431 -4.56 -12.96 20.52
CA LYS A 431 -5.83 -12.40 21.02
C LYS A 431 -6.18 -12.86 22.45
N HIS A 432 -6.84 -11.99 23.23
CA HIS A 432 -7.45 -12.37 24.51
C HIS A 432 -8.66 -13.29 24.29
N ARG A 433 -8.83 -14.30 25.15
CA ARG A 433 -9.89 -15.34 25.01
C ARG A 433 -11.32 -14.78 24.99
N PHE A 434 -11.56 -13.69 25.70
CA PHE A 434 -12.89 -13.08 25.87
C PHE A 434 -13.02 -11.73 25.15
N GLY A 435 -12.18 -11.50 24.12
CA GLY A 435 -12.14 -10.24 23.37
C GLY A 435 -11.31 -9.13 24.04
N PRO A 436 -11.14 -7.98 23.37
CA PRO A 436 -10.19 -6.94 23.79
C PRO A 436 -10.55 -6.24 25.10
N PHE A 437 -11.82 -6.29 25.52
CA PHE A 437 -12.29 -5.62 26.74
C PHE A 437 -12.11 -6.44 28.03
N PHE A 438 -11.72 -7.71 27.94
CA PHE A 438 -11.51 -8.57 29.11
C PHE A 438 -10.12 -9.24 29.02
N PRO A 439 -9.10 -8.66 29.67
CA PRO A 439 -7.71 -9.04 29.45
C PRO A 439 -7.39 -10.42 30.02
N SER A 440 -6.70 -11.24 29.23
CA SER A 440 -6.17 -12.53 29.71
C SER A 440 -5.19 -12.35 30.87
N THR A 441 -4.32 -11.35 30.75
CA THR A 441 -3.23 -11.03 31.68
C THR A 441 -3.07 -9.51 31.84
N ILE A 442 -2.79 -9.08 33.07
CA ILE A 442 -2.39 -7.71 33.43
C ILE A 442 -1.05 -7.80 34.16
N GLU A 443 -0.07 -7.05 33.65
CA GLU A 443 1.31 -7.00 34.10
C GLU A 443 1.62 -5.79 34.98
N TYR A 444 2.76 -5.79 35.66
CA TYR A 444 3.21 -4.59 36.38
C TYR A 444 3.62 -3.46 35.43
N SER A 445 3.07 -2.27 35.68
CA SER A 445 3.49 -1.01 35.07
C SER A 445 3.58 0.08 36.12
N GLY A 446 4.68 0.83 36.16
CA GLY A 446 4.89 1.92 37.11
C GLY A 446 5.96 2.88 36.64
N GLY A 447 6.14 4.00 37.34
CA GLY A 447 7.06 5.04 36.89
C GLY A 447 7.06 6.31 37.71
N ILE A 448 7.77 7.31 37.21
CA ILE A 448 7.81 8.68 37.74
C ILE A 448 7.50 9.69 36.65
N TYR A 449 7.00 10.87 37.02
CA TYR A 449 6.74 11.94 36.06
C TYR A 449 6.98 13.34 36.63
N GLY A 450 7.32 14.26 35.75
CA GLY A 450 7.31 15.71 35.98
C GLY A 450 6.27 16.37 35.08
N GLN A 451 5.31 17.07 35.67
CA GLN A 451 4.26 17.83 34.99
C GLN A 451 4.48 19.34 35.21
N TYR A 452 4.67 20.09 34.12
CA TYR A 452 4.67 21.55 34.14
C TYR A 452 3.28 22.09 33.85
N ASN A 453 2.66 22.71 34.85
CA ASN A 453 1.31 23.26 34.78
C ASN A 453 1.38 24.67 34.17
N VAL A 454 1.18 24.79 32.85
CA VAL A 454 1.32 26.05 32.10
C VAL A 454 0.21 27.04 32.50
N ASN A 455 -1.04 26.58 32.41
CA ASN A 455 -2.24 27.35 32.75
C ASN A 455 -3.35 26.43 33.28
N ASP A 456 -4.46 26.98 33.76
CA ASP A 456 -5.55 26.19 34.37
C ASP A 456 -6.25 25.19 33.43
N ARG A 457 -5.92 25.19 32.13
CA ARG A 457 -6.47 24.29 31.10
C ARG A 457 -5.44 23.41 30.42
N PHE A 458 -4.14 23.68 30.55
CA PHE A 458 -3.11 22.94 29.82
C PHE A 458 -1.82 22.76 30.64
N SER A 459 -1.29 21.54 30.59
CA SER A 459 -0.02 21.13 31.18
C SER A 459 0.79 20.28 30.21
N ILE A 460 2.10 20.19 30.42
CA ILE A 460 3.00 19.26 29.73
C ILE A 460 3.52 18.27 30.77
N LYS A 461 3.47 16.96 30.50
CA LYS A 461 3.94 15.89 31.38
C LYS A 461 5.04 15.10 30.68
N THR A 462 6.21 14.96 31.32
CA THR A 462 7.24 13.99 30.92
C THR A 462 7.22 12.84 31.92
N SER A 463 7.09 11.62 31.41
CA SER A 463 6.98 10.39 32.20
C SER A 463 8.12 9.42 31.86
N PHE A 464 8.66 8.74 32.87
CA PHE A 464 9.50 7.56 32.69
C PHE A 464 8.81 6.36 33.32
N TYR A 465 8.51 5.33 32.52
CA TYR A 465 7.84 4.10 32.96
C TYR A 465 8.73 2.87 32.83
N LEU A 466 8.64 1.98 33.81
CA LEU A 466 9.02 0.58 33.72
C LEU A 466 7.74 -0.24 33.58
N THR A 467 7.58 -0.94 32.46
CA THR A 467 6.35 -1.67 32.12
C THR A 467 6.69 -3.06 31.62
N THR A 468 5.96 -4.07 32.07
CA THR A 468 5.88 -5.35 31.37
C THR A 468 4.52 -5.43 30.66
N ILE A 469 4.45 -6.13 29.53
CA ILE A 469 3.21 -6.59 28.90
C ILE A 469 3.36 -8.07 28.53
N SER A 470 2.26 -8.81 28.45
CA SER A 470 2.32 -10.26 28.23
C SER A 470 1.02 -10.83 27.69
N MET A 471 1.09 -12.09 27.24
CA MET A 471 -0.08 -12.91 27.00
C MET A 471 0.11 -14.30 27.62
N HIS A 472 -0.90 -14.78 28.34
CA HIS A 472 -0.91 -16.09 29.03
C HIS A 472 0.17 -16.25 30.13
N ASN A 473 0.88 -15.19 30.52
CA ASN A 473 1.86 -15.24 31.61
C ASN A 473 1.22 -15.67 32.96
N SER A 474 1.62 -16.84 33.48
CA SER A 474 1.20 -17.36 34.80
C SER A 474 1.93 -16.74 36.02
N TRP A 475 2.85 -15.82 35.76
CA TRP A 475 3.52 -14.96 36.74
C TRP A 475 2.92 -13.54 36.79
N ALA A 476 1.98 -13.20 35.90
CA ALA A 476 1.32 -11.90 35.87
C ALA A 476 0.54 -11.63 37.18
N PRO A 477 0.57 -10.41 37.76
CA PRO A 477 -0.18 -10.05 38.96
C PRO A 477 -1.70 -10.13 38.79
N GLY A 478 -2.21 -9.97 37.56
CA GLY A 478 -3.59 -10.32 37.22
C GLY A 478 -3.61 -11.37 36.11
N GLN A 479 -4.05 -12.59 36.41
CA GLN A 479 -4.31 -13.64 35.41
C GLN A 479 -5.80 -14.01 35.46
N PHE A 480 -6.56 -13.63 34.42
CA PHE A 480 -8.02 -13.78 34.37
C PHE A 480 -8.46 -14.83 33.34
N ALA A 481 -7.68 -15.03 32.29
CA ALA A 481 -7.96 -16.03 31.26
C ALA A 481 -6.68 -16.57 30.61
N ARG A 482 -6.82 -17.65 29.84
CA ARG A 482 -5.86 -18.01 28.80
C ARG A 482 -5.95 -17.02 27.63
N MET A 483 -4.98 -17.03 26.72
CA MET A 483 -5.17 -16.47 25.38
C MET A 483 -6.27 -17.22 24.61
N ALA A 484 -6.68 -16.68 23.48
CA ALA A 484 -7.49 -17.39 22.49
C ALA A 484 -6.72 -18.58 21.89
N LYS A 485 -7.37 -19.32 20.99
CA LYS A 485 -6.68 -20.26 20.10
C LYS A 485 -5.79 -19.48 19.13
N VAL A 486 -4.60 -20.00 18.87
CA VAL A 486 -3.64 -19.44 17.91
C VAL A 486 -3.85 -20.15 16.58
N PHE A 487 -4.03 -19.38 15.50
CA PHE A 487 -4.29 -19.91 14.17
C PHE A 487 -3.18 -19.51 13.19
N SER A 488 -2.85 -20.43 12.30
CA SER A 488 -1.97 -20.22 11.14
C SER A 488 -2.67 -20.80 9.90
N ILE A 489 -1.92 -20.91 8.80
CA ILE A 489 -2.40 -21.35 7.49
C ILE A 489 -1.64 -22.60 7.07
N ASP A 490 -2.36 -23.65 6.66
CA ASP A 490 -1.78 -24.91 6.18
C ASP A 490 -1.28 -24.82 4.73
N ARG A 491 -0.59 -25.85 4.24
CA ARG A 491 -0.09 -25.93 2.86
C ARG A 491 -1.18 -25.81 1.76
N ASN A 492 -2.45 -26.00 2.10
CA ASN A 492 -3.62 -25.85 1.22
C ASN A 492 -4.33 -24.49 1.40
N TYR A 493 -3.68 -23.57 2.11
CA TYR A 493 -4.17 -22.24 2.47
C TYR A 493 -5.44 -22.22 3.34
N GLN A 494 -5.66 -23.27 4.14
CA GLN A 494 -6.78 -23.38 5.09
C GLN A 494 -6.36 -22.99 6.53
N PRO A 495 -7.27 -22.46 7.37
CA PRO A 495 -6.94 -22.12 8.76
C PRO A 495 -6.72 -23.35 9.63
N ILE A 496 -5.59 -23.41 10.36
CA ILE A 496 -5.26 -24.48 11.31
C ILE A 496 -4.88 -23.92 12.69
N GLU A 497 -5.26 -24.61 13.76
CA GLU A 497 -4.89 -24.28 15.13
C GLU A 497 -3.46 -24.76 15.41
N VAL A 498 -2.56 -23.86 15.79
CA VAL A 498 -1.13 -24.17 15.99
C VAL A 498 -0.79 -24.27 17.46
N GLY A 499 -0.42 -25.47 17.91
CA GLY A 499 0.04 -25.74 19.28
C GLY A 499 -1.03 -25.43 20.33
N ARG A 500 -0.59 -25.20 21.58
CA ARG A 500 -1.46 -24.86 22.70
C ARG A 500 -1.08 -23.52 23.31
N SER A 501 -2.07 -22.85 23.91
CA SER A 501 -1.97 -21.50 24.49
C SER A 501 -0.81 -21.23 25.47
N TYR A 502 -0.21 -22.26 26.07
CA TYR A 502 0.94 -22.14 26.98
C TYR A 502 2.31 -22.29 26.30
N GLU A 503 2.38 -22.86 25.09
CA GLU A 503 3.61 -22.92 24.28
C GLU A 503 3.95 -21.53 23.71
N HIS A 504 2.91 -20.71 23.49
CA HIS A 504 2.97 -19.35 22.93
C HIS A 504 3.06 -18.24 23.98
N MET A 505 3.38 -18.58 25.24
CA MET A 505 3.45 -17.63 26.35
C MET A 505 4.68 -16.70 26.24
N PHE A 506 4.43 -15.40 26.08
CA PHE A 506 5.45 -14.36 26.04
C PHE A 506 5.26 -13.30 27.13
N ALA A 507 6.33 -12.61 27.52
CA ALA A 507 6.25 -11.32 28.20
C ALA A 507 7.42 -10.41 27.79
N THR A 508 7.12 -9.13 27.64
CA THR A 508 8.03 -8.13 27.06
C THR A 508 8.23 -6.98 28.03
N LYS A 509 9.49 -6.74 28.36
CA LYS A 509 9.88 -5.71 29.34
C LYS A 509 10.26 -4.44 28.60
N MET A 510 9.71 -3.31 29.05
CA MET A 510 9.83 -2.01 28.40
C MET A 510 10.29 -0.93 29.39
N GLN A 511 11.21 -0.08 28.93
CA GLN A 511 11.63 1.16 29.58
C GLN A 511 11.21 2.32 28.67
N ILE A 512 10.25 3.13 29.09
CA ILE A 512 9.55 4.10 28.24
C ILE A 512 9.84 5.52 28.73
N LEU A 513 10.31 6.40 27.85
CA LEU A 513 10.35 7.85 28.05
C LEU A 513 9.28 8.50 27.17
N GLU A 514 8.35 9.25 27.77
CA GLU A 514 7.16 9.76 27.10
C GLU A 514 6.92 11.24 27.41
N PHE A 515 6.45 11.99 26.43
CA PHE A 515 6.06 13.40 26.53
C PHE A 515 4.60 13.56 26.13
N GLU A 516 3.75 13.99 27.08
CA GLU A 516 2.30 14.16 26.91
C GLU A 516 1.91 15.64 27.06
N GLY A 517 1.13 16.15 26.10
CA GLY A 517 0.29 17.34 26.31
C GLY A 517 -0.98 16.94 27.05
N LEU A 518 -1.38 17.71 28.06
CA LEU A 518 -2.55 17.42 28.92
C LEU A 518 -3.55 18.57 28.88
N TRP A 519 -4.79 18.27 28.51
CA TRP A 519 -5.90 19.21 28.40
C TRP A 519 -6.95 18.99 29.49
N HIS A 520 -7.06 19.93 30.42
CA HIS A 520 -7.92 19.80 31.60
C HIS A 520 -9.35 20.30 31.32
N ILE A 521 -10.31 19.37 31.25
CA ILE A 521 -11.74 19.62 30.97
C ILE A 521 -12.37 20.50 32.06
N ARG A 522 -11.86 20.41 33.30
CA ARG A 522 -12.12 21.38 34.39
C ARG A 522 -10.84 22.13 34.75
N SER A 523 -10.99 23.34 35.29
CA SER A 523 -9.86 24.20 35.68
C SER A 523 -8.97 23.53 36.73
N TYR A 524 -7.66 23.38 36.48
CA TYR A 524 -6.65 22.69 37.31
C TYR A 524 -6.21 23.50 38.55
N MET A 525 -7.17 24.18 39.18
CA MET A 525 -6.97 25.09 40.29
C MET A 525 -8.15 24.98 41.27
N LEU A 526 -7.88 25.00 42.58
CA LEU A 526 -8.93 25.14 43.59
C LEU A 526 -9.46 26.57 43.57
N THR A 527 -10.79 26.75 43.63
CA THR A 527 -11.42 28.08 43.64
C THR A 527 -12.04 28.36 45.00
N GLY A 528 -11.60 29.44 45.66
CA GLY A 528 -12.06 29.82 47.00
C GLY A 528 -11.75 28.77 48.06
N ASN A 529 -12.68 28.56 49.00
CA ASN A 529 -12.51 27.66 50.15
C ASN A 529 -12.55 26.14 49.84
N GLN A 530 -12.46 25.74 48.57
CA GLN A 530 -12.41 24.33 48.18
C GLN A 530 -11.22 23.59 48.82
N LYS A 531 -11.50 22.47 49.50
CA LYS A 531 -10.47 21.58 50.07
C LYS A 531 -9.89 20.61 49.03
N ALA A 532 -10.73 20.13 48.11
CA ALA A 532 -10.38 19.24 47.01
C ALA A 532 -11.24 19.54 45.77
N LYS A 533 -10.84 19.06 44.58
CA LYS A 533 -11.57 19.23 43.32
C LYS A 533 -11.29 18.10 42.34
N LEU A 534 -12.34 17.56 41.72
CA LEU A 534 -12.21 16.55 40.66
C LEU A 534 -12.02 17.22 39.28
N VAL A 535 -10.96 16.84 38.58
CA VAL A 535 -10.55 17.39 37.28
C VAL A 535 -10.30 16.25 36.27
N PRO A 536 -11.26 16.00 35.35
CA PRO A 536 -11.05 15.15 34.19
C PRO A 536 -10.09 15.82 33.19
N THR A 537 -9.21 15.03 32.59
CA THR A 537 -8.13 15.46 31.69
C THR A 537 -8.03 14.47 30.53
N ILE A 538 -7.80 14.97 29.32
CA ILE A 538 -7.41 14.17 28.15
C ILE A 538 -5.96 14.51 27.83
N GLY A 539 -5.15 13.50 27.55
CA GLY A 539 -3.76 13.65 27.12
C GLY A 539 -3.50 13.01 25.77
N PHE A 540 -2.50 13.55 25.07
CA PHE A 540 -1.93 12.97 23.86
C PHE A 540 -0.41 13.07 23.97
N GLY A 541 0.29 11.99 23.64
CA GLY A 541 1.73 11.92 23.83
C GLY A 541 2.48 11.20 22.72
N ALA A 542 3.79 11.40 22.72
CA ALA A 542 4.75 10.65 21.93
C ALA A 542 5.90 10.20 22.84
N GLY A 543 6.43 9.01 22.57
CA GLY A 543 7.48 8.42 23.38
C GLY A 543 8.51 7.65 22.58
N VAL A 544 9.60 7.32 23.26
CA VAL A 544 10.63 6.38 22.81
C VAL A 544 10.82 5.35 23.92
N PHE A 545 10.95 4.08 23.56
CA PHE A 545 11.09 3.01 24.53
C PHE A 545 12.09 1.95 24.09
N HIS A 546 12.84 1.44 25.07
CA HIS A 546 13.63 0.23 24.92
C HIS A 546 12.76 -0.97 25.30
N PHE A 547 12.73 -2.03 24.48
CA PHE A 547 12.00 -3.26 24.74
C PHE A 547 12.88 -4.51 24.62
N THR A 548 12.50 -5.58 25.32
CA THR A 548 13.09 -6.91 25.17
C THR A 548 12.01 -7.98 25.30
N PRO A 549 11.69 -8.71 24.22
CA PRO A 549 10.68 -9.76 24.23
C PRO A 549 11.26 -11.10 24.70
N TYR A 550 10.54 -11.77 25.59
CA TYR A 550 10.91 -13.09 26.11
C TYR A 550 9.77 -14.10 25.93
N ARG A 551 10.13 -15.32 25.54
CA ARG A 551 9.24 -16.49 25.60
C ARG A 551 9.57 -17.32 26.83
N TYR A 552 8.56 -17.90 27.45
CA TYR A 552 8.69 -18.79 28.60
C TYR A 552 8.35 -20.21 28.15
N ALA A 553 9.37 -21.03 27.92
CA ALA A 553 9.17 -22.39 27.43
C ALA A 553 8.47 -23.25 28.49
N TRP A 554 7.22 -23.63 28.24
CA TRP A 554 6.49 -24.47 29.18
C TRP A 554 7.20 -25.81 29.40
N SER A 555 7.07 -26.37 30.60
CA SER A 555 7.45 -27.74 30.91
C SER A 555 6.59 -28.27 32.05
N PRO A 556 6.30 -29.58 32.09
CA PRO A 556 5.55 -30.17 33.19
C PRO A 556 6.29 -30.01 34.53
N ARG A 557 5.51 -30.21 35.61
CA ARG A 557 6.03 -30.33 36.97
C ARG A 557 6.75 -31.67 37.12
N LEU A 558 7.92 -31.66 37.75
CA LEU A 558 8.69 -32.85 38.05
C LEU A 558 8.03 -33.65 39.21
N PRO A 559 8.33 -34.96 39.35
CA PRO A 559 7.96 -35.70 40.55
C PRO A 559 8.47 -34.99 41.81
N ASN A 560 7.62 -34.91 42.84
CA ASN A 560 7.89 -34.28 44.14
C ASN A 560 8.21 -32.77 44.15
N GLU A 561 8.19 -32.09 43.01
CA GLU A 561 8.34 -30.63 42.91
C GLU A 561 7.06 -29.92 43.40
N THR A 562 7.17 -28.85 44.21
CA THR A 562 5.99 -28.08 44.61
C THR A 562 5.51 -27.17 43.49
N PHE A 563 4.33 -26.57 43.63
CA PHE A 563 3.87 -25.56 42.66
C PHE A 563 4.73 -24.29 42.69
N GLY A 564 5.38 -23.96 43.82
CA GLY A 564 6.31 -22.84 43.94
C GLY A 564 7.61 -23.11 43.17
N ASP A 565 8.29 -24.21 43.50
CA ASP A 565 9.57 -24.58 42.87
C ASP A 565 9.42 -24.70 41.34
N TRP A 566 8.31 -25.29 40.88
CA TRP A 566 7.96 -25.34 39.46
C TRP A 566 7.82 -23.94 38.87
N LYS A 567 7.02 -23.08 39.51
CA LYS A 567 6.75 -21.71 39.05
C LYS A 567 8.04 -20.90 38.95
N ASP A 568 8.96 -21.06 39.90
CA ASP A 568 10.23 -20.35 39.90
C ASP A 568 11.25 -20.95 38.92
N ARG A 569 11.32 -22.28 38.78
CA ARG A 569 12.18 -22.95 37.78
C ARG A 569 11.82 -22.52 36.36
N ILE A 570 10.53 -22.45 36.00
CA ILE A 570 10.12 -22.02 34.67
C ILE A 570 10.42 -20.51 34.46
N TYR A 571 10.22 -19.66 35.47
CA TYR A 571 10.47 -18.21 35.36
C TYR A 571 11.96 -17.85 35.25
N THR A 572 12.83 -18.63 35.90
CA THR A 572 14.29 -18.44 35.93
C THR A 572 15.00 -19.13 34.78
N ASN A 573 14.80 -20.45 34.62
CA ASN A 573 15.62 -21.31 33.76
C ASN A 573 15.01 -21.58 32.38
N ASN A 574 13.71 -21.29 32.17
CA ASN A 574 13.03 -21.49 30.88
C ASN A 574 12.69 -20.18 30.14
N ARG A 575 13.29 -19.05 30.53
CA ARG A 575 13.09 -17.75 29.87
C ARG A 575 14.12 -17.53 28.76
N VAL A 576 13.66 -17.42 27.52
CA VAL A 576 14.50 -17.21 26.33
C VAL A 576 14.30 -15.79 25.78
N ASN A 577 15.40 -15.07 25.51
CA ASN A 577 15.37 -13.78 24.83
C ASN A 577 15.22 -14.01 23.31
N LEU A 578 14.10 -13.58 22.75
CA LEU A 578 13.76 -13.87 21.36
C LEU A 578 14.59 -13.05 20.37
N ARG A 579 14.94 -11.82 20.76
CA ARG A 579 15.82 -10.94 19.97
C ARG A 579 17.23 -11.52 19.81
N GLU A 580 17.76 -12.20 20.84
CA GLU A 580 19.05 -12.92 20.76
C GLU A 580 18.93 -14.19 19.91
N LEU A 581 17.82 -14.90 20.04
CA LEU A 581 17.56 -16.18 19.38
C LEU A 581 17.55 -16.08 17.84
N GLY A 582 17.16 -14.93 17.28
CA GLY A 582 17.16 -14.70 15.83
C GLY A 582 15.92 -15.26 15.12
N THR A 583 14.76 -15.05 15.76
CA THR A 583 13.43 -15.56 15.42
C THR A 583 12.88 -15.14 14.05
N GLU A 584 13.35 -14.02 13.49
CA GLU A 584 12.99 -13.51 12.16
C GLU A 584 14.09 -13.83 11.12
N GLY A 585 14.93 -14.82 11.41
CA GLY A 585 16.01 -15.25 10.52
C GLY A 585 17.29 -14.44 10.59
N GLN A 586 17.40 -13.47 11.52
CA GLN A 586 18.48 -12.48 11.54
C GLN A 586 19.88 -13.09 11.81
N ASN A 587 19.91 -14.32 12.33
CA ASN A 587 21.15 -15.05 12.65
C ASN A 587 21.59 -16.05 11.54
N PHE A 588 20.80 -16.26 10.46
CA PHE A 588 21.12 -17.26 9.42
C PHE A 588 20.58 -16.98 7.99
N LEU A 589 19.80 -15.92 7.77
CA LEU A 589 19.42 -15.43 6.44
C LEU A 589 20.46 -14.40 5.95
N PRO A 590 21.06 -14.59 4.75
CA PRO A 590 22.05 -13.65 4.22
C PRO A 590 21.49 -12.22 4.13
N GLY A 591 22.19 -11.26 4.75
CA GLY A 591 21.82 -9.83 4.72
C GLY A 591 20.74 -9.40 5.72
N ALA A 592 20.09 -10.33 6.43
CA ALA A 592 19.16 -9.98 7.51
C ALA A 592 19.91 -9.35 8.70
N LYS A 593 19.22 -8.46 9.45
CA LYS A 593 19.79 -7.75 10.61
C LYS A 593 18.82 -7.82 11.79
N GLN A 594 19.36 -8.01 12.99
CA GLN A 594 18.61 -8.00 14.24
C GLN A 594 17.82 -6.69 14.39
N TYR A 595 16.53 -6.77 14.74
CA TYR A 595 15.70 -5.57 14.88
C TYR A 595 16.19 -4.67 16.02
N SER A 596 15.87 -3.37 15.93
CA SER A 596 16.16 -2.42 16.99
C SER A 596 15.46 -2.82 18.28
N SER A 597 16.16 -2.79 19.43
CA SER A 597 15.50 -2.86 20.74
C SER A 597 14.91 -1.52 21.19
N ILE A 598 15.05 -0.46 20.37
CA ILE A 598 14.46 0.86 20.60
C ILE A 598 13.39 1.13 19.53
N ALA A 599 12.20 1.52 19.96
CA ALA A 599 11.07 1.90 19.10
C ALA A 599 10.38 3.16 19.62
N PHE A 600 9.53 3.77 18.79
CA PHE A 600 8.72 4.94 19.13
C PHE A 600 7.28 4.54 19.47
N SER A 601 6.57 5.39 20.20
CA SER A 601 5.16 5.23 20.50
C SER A 601 4.38 6.54 20.38
N ILE A 602 3.08 6.41 20.09
CA ILE A 602 2.10 7.50 20.17
C ILE A 602 1.00 7.03 21.12
N SER A 603 0.56 7.92 22.01
CA SER A 603 -0.40 7.61 23.06
C SER A 603 -1.59 8.57 23.10
N SER A 604 -2.71 8.05 23.59
CA SER A 604 -3.82 8.86 24.10
C SER A 604 -4.14 8.42 25.51
N SER A 605 -4.32 9.38 26.42
CA SER A 605 -4.60 9.13 27.84
C SER A 605 -5.86 9.86 28.30
N PHE A 606 -6.59 9.24 29.21
CA PHE A 606 -7.65 9.89 29.99
C PHE A 606 -7.28 9.75 31.47
N SER A 607 -7.24 10.87 32.19
CA SER A 607 -6.95 10.87 33.61
C SER A 607 -7.94 11.69 34.43
N LEU A 608 -8.28 11.14 35.59
CA LEU A 608 -9.18 11.72 36.56
C LEU A 608 -8.37 12.14 37.79
N THR A 609 -8.10 13.43 37.91
CA THR A 609 -7.30 14.00 39.00
C THR A 609 -8.20 14.46 40.14
N LEU A 610 -7.96 13.96 41.36
CA LEU A 610 -8.47 14.56 42.59
C LEU A 610 -7.39 15.52 43.15
N LEU A 611 -7.60 16.80 42.88
CA LEU A 611 -6.67 17.90 43.14
C LEU A 611 -6.87 18.45 44.56
N PHE A 612 -5.81 18.54 45.37
CA PHE A 612 -5.81 19.18 46.69
C PHE A 612 -4.93 20.45 46.69
N LYS A 613 -4.61 21.00 47.86
CA LYS A 613 -3.80 22.24 47.98
C LYS A 613 -2.32 22.03 47.63
N LYS A 614 -1.69 20.97 48.17
CA LYS A 614 -0.25 20.64 47.98
C LYS A 614 0.02 19.40 47.12
N TRP A 615 -0.97 18.53 46.92
CA TRP A 615 -0.82 17.25 46.24
C TRP A 615 -2.05 16.91 45.39
N ALA A 616 -1.95 15.87 44.57
CA ALA A 616 -3.08 15.25 43.88
C ALA A 616 -2.96 13.73 43.84
N ILE A 617 -4.12 13.06 43.85
CA ILE A 617 -4.26 11.65 43.44
C ILE A 617 -4.81 11.62 42.02
N LYS A 618 -4.36 10.66 41.21
CA LYS A 618 -4.81 10.46 39.83
C LYS A 618 -5.12 8.99 39.57
N GLY A 619 -6.19 8.73 38.84
CA GLY A 619 -6.30 7.53 38.01
C GLY A 619 -6.05 7.92 36.54
N GLU A 620 -5.28 7.14 35.81
CA GLU A 620 -4.97 7.33 34.39
C GLU A 620 -5.18 6.01 33.63
N ALA A 621 -5.86 6.09 32.50
CA ALA A 621 -5.98 5.01 31.52
C ALA A 621 -5.37 5.51 30.20
N LYS A 622 -4.51 4.72 29.58
CA LYS A 622 -3.76 5.08 28.38
C LYS A 622 -3.81 3.97 27.35
N ALA A 623 -4.03 4.35 26.09
CA ALA A 623 -3.92 3.50 24.92
C ALA A 623 -2.67 3.92 24.14
N VAL A 624 -1.82 2.96 23.78
CA VAL A 624 -0.52 3.19 23.12
C VAL A 624 -0.42 2.35 21.86
N VAL A 625 -0.04 2.98 20.76
CA VAL A 625 0.35 2.34 19.50
C VAL A 625 1.85 2.56 19.31
N THR A 626 2.57 1.56 18.79
CA THR A 626 4.04 1.61 18.67
C THR A 626 4.52 1.54 17.22
N SER A 627 5.78 1.88 16.98
CA SER A 627 6.42 1.81 15.66
C SER A 627 7.08 0.43 15.39
N THR A 628 6.55 -0.65 15.98
CA THR A 628 7.14 -1.98 15.98
C THR A 628 6.05 -3.06 16.02
N ASP A 629 6.35 -4.24 15.51
CA ASP A 629 5.55 -5.47 15.59
C ASP A 629 6.39 -6.62 16.22
N TYR A 630 7.34 -6.25 17.09
CA TYR A 630 8.25 -7.13 17.83
C TYR A 630 7.98 -7.11 19.35
N LEU A 631 6.78 -6.72 19.81
CA LEU A 631 6.44 -6.76 21.23
C LEU A 631 5.92 -8.12 21.68
N ASP A 632 5.27 -8.91 20.82
CA ASP A 632 5.01 -10.33 21.08
C ASP A 632 6.02 -11.27 20.38
N ASP A 633 6.71 -10.75 19.37
CA ASP A 633 7.67 -11.46 18.51
C ASP A 633 7.05 -12.72 17.90
N TYR A 634 5.79 -12.59 17.44
CA TYR A 634 5.03 -13.72 16.92
C TYR A 634 5.51 -14.19 15.55
N GLY A 635 5.70 -15.51 15.46
CA GLY A 635 5.77 -16.27 14.22
C GLY A 635 4.65 -17.33 14.14
N PRO A 636 3.92 -17.44 13.01
CA PRO A 636 2.93 -18.50 12.78
C PRO A 636 3.52 -19.80 12.22
N GLY A 637 4.85 -19.95 12.22
CA GLY A 637 5.60 -21.05 11.59
C GLY A 637 6.76 -20.58 10.70
N LEU A 638 6.78 -19.29 10.33
CA LEU A 638 7.82 -18.67 9.50
C LEU A 638 9.19 -18.45 10.19
N TRP A 639 9.31 -18.75 11.50
CA TRP A 639 10.47 -18.51 12.41
C TRP A 639 11.86 -18.91 11.89
N TYR A 640 11.90 -19.63 10.78
CA TYR A 640 13.03 -20.40 10.31
C TYR A 640 13.45 -20.04 8.88
N GLY A 641 12.81 -19.04 8.26
CA GLY A 641 13.02 -18.71 6.84
C GLY A 641 12.73 -19.89 5.89
N GLY A 642 11.85 -20.81 6.32
CA GLY A 642 11.56 -22.08 5.66
C GLY A 642 12.39 -23.30 6.14
N ASP A 643 13.45 -23.12 6.93
CA ASP A 643 14.36 -24.20 7.34
C ASP A 643 14.55 -24.26 8.88
N TYR A 644 13.69 -25.04 9.53
CA TYR A 644 13.71 -25.31 10.98
C TYR A 644 15.10 -25.74 11.48
N ASN A 645 15.80 -26.58 10.73
CA ASN A 645 17.06 -27.19 11.17
C ASN A 645 18.20 -26.17 11.14
N LYS A 646 18.28 -25.36 10.08
CA LYS A 646 19.27 -24.27 9.96
C LYS A 646 19.09 -23.22 11.05
N MET A 647 17.85 -22.89 11.39
CA MET A 647 17.56 -21.97 12.48
C MET A 647 17.90 -22.56 13.85
N LEU A 648 17.51 -23.81 14.13
CA LEU A 648 17.86 -24.48 15.38
C LEU A 648 19.39 -24.60 15.56
N LEU A 649 20.13 -24.88 14.48
CA LEU A 649 21.59 -24.86 14.47
C LEU A 649 22.14 -23.45 14.75
N SER A 650 21.57 -22.43 14.13
CA SER A 650 21.94 -21.03 14.39
C SER A 650 21.67 -20.60 15.84
N ALA A 651 20.56 -21.04 16.44
CA ALA A 651 20.22 -20.78 17.82
C ALA A 651 21.25 -21.40 18.79
N LYS A 652 21.68 -22.64 18.54
CA LYS A 652 22.77 -23.30 19.30
C LYS A 652 24.11 -22.58 19.17
N ASN A 653 24.42 -22.05 17.99
CA ASN A 653 25.70 -21.38 17.73
C ASN A 653 25.76 -19.96 18.35
N ASN A 654 24.62 -19.27 18.50
CA ASN A 654 24.55 -17.88 18.95
C ASN A 654 24.06 -17.71 20.40
N THR A 655 23.63 -18.78 21.09
CA THR A 655 23.10 -18.71 22.46
C THR A 655 23.59 -19.84 23.35
N SER A 656 23.64 -19.61 24.66
CA SER A 656 23.99 -20.62 25.67
C SER A 656 22.79 -21.45 26.15
N TYR A 657 21.68 -21.47 25.41
CA TYR A 657 20.48 -22.22 25.77
C TYR A 657 20.63 -23.72 25.43
N SER A 658 20.08 -24.59 26.28
CA SER A 658 20.14 -26.04 26.04
C SER A 658 19.19 -26.48 24.92
N ASP A 659 19.54 -27.54 24.20
CA ASP A 659 18.72 -28.17 23.14
C ASP A 659 17.27 -28.41 23.58
N GLY A 660 17.09 -28.92 24.80
CA GLY A 660 15.77 -29.21 25.39
C GLY A 660 14.99 -27.96 25.81
N LEU A 661 15.61 -26.78 25.87
CA LEU A 661 14.95 -25.48 26.03
C LEU A 661 14.61 -24.87 24.66
N LEU A 662 15.57 -24.86 23.73
CA LEU A 662 15.38 -24.38 22.36
C LEU A 662 14.20 -25.09 21.67
N THR A 663 14.17 -26.43 21.70
CA THR A 663 13.11 -27.24 21.06
C THR A 663 11.72 -26.96 21.63
N LYS A 664 11.61 -26.58 22.92
CA LYS A 664 10.32 -26.22 23.55
C LYS A 664 9.90 -24.79 23.30
N THR A 665 10.87 -23.91 23.04
CA THR A 665 10.65 -22.49 22.71
C THR A 665 10.22 -22.32 21.25
N LEU A 666 10.71 -23.21 20.39
CA LEU A 666 10.61 -23.12 18.93
C LEU A 666 9.64 -24.18 18.38
N THR A 667 8.40 -24.16 18.85
CA THR A 667 7.36 -25.11 18.44
C THR A 667 7.06 -25.00 16.94
N TYR A 668 7.37 -26.06 16.18
CA TYR A 668 7.14 -26.16 14.74
C TYR A 668 6.08 -27.22 14.43
N ASP A 669 5.12 -26.90 13.56
CA ASP A 669 4.19 -27.86 12.97
C ASP A 669 4.48 -27.95 11.46
N PRO A 670 4.82 -29.13 10.92
CA PRO A 670 5.19 -29.29 9.50
C PRO A 670 4.02 -29.11 8.51
N ASN A 671 2.78 -29.02 8.98
CA ASN A 671 1.60 -28.83 8.12
C ASN A 671 1.36 -27.35 7.74
N ILE A 672 2.03 -26.42 8.42
CA ILE A 672 1.97 -24.97 8.14
C ILE A 672 2.59 -24.67 6.75
N ALA A 673 2.03 -23.71 6.03
CA ALA A 673 2.60 -23.21 4.77
C ALA A 673 3.91 -22.43 5.01
N SER A 674 4.89 -22.63 4.14
CA SER A 674 6.19 -21.92 4.19
C SER A 674 6.10 -20.41 3.95
N ASN A 675 4.92 -19.89 3.59
CA ASN A 675 4.59 -18.47 3.40
C ASN A 675 3.38 -18.01 4.26
N ALA A 676 3.05 -18.71 5.36
CA ALA A 676 1.96 -18.31 6.25
C ALA A 676 2.20 -16.88 6.85
N PRO A 677 1.18 -16.00 6.91
CA PRO A 677 1.33 -14.59 7.24
C PRO A 677 1.82 -14.35 8.68
N ARG A 678 2.99 -13.71 8.85
CA ARG A 678 3.56 -13.35 10.18
C ARG A 678 2.51 -12.73 11.10
N SER A 679 1.87 -11.66 10.61
CA SER A 679 0.74 -11.02 11.29
C SER A 679 -0.58 -11.26 10.56
N THR A 680 -1.58 -11.65 11.35
CA THR A 680 -3.00 -11.91 11.00
C THR A 680 -3.76 -10.66 10.57
N ASN A 681 -3.25 -9.47 10.90
CA ASN A 681 -3.94 -8.20 10.65
C ASN A 681 -3.03 -7.06 10.16
N GLY A 682 -1.70 -7.19 10.28
CA GLY A 682 -0.75 -6.24 9.69
C GLY A 682 -0.72 -4.87 10.36
N LEU A 683 -1.29 -4.73 11.56
CA LEU A 683 -1.11 -3.57 12.41
C LEU A 683 0.17 -3.70 13.23
N THR A 684 0.79 -2.57 13.58
CA THR A 684 1.84 -2.50 14.60
C THR A 684 1.32 -2.89 15.97
N ASP A 685 2.19 -3.40 16.83
CA ASP A 685 1.84 -3.72 18.21
C ASP A 685 1.39 -2.50 19.01
N GLY A 686 0.48 -2.75 19.95
CA GLY A 686 -0.05 -1.78 20.89
C GLY A 686 -0.26 -2.36 22.27
N TYR A 687 -0.46 -1.48 23.25
CA TYR A 687 -0.76 -1.86 24.62
C TYR A 687 -1.61 -0.81 25.33
N PHE A 688 -2.30 -1.25 26.38
CA PHE A 688 -2.97 -0.37 27.34
C PHE A 688 -2.17 -0.29 28.64
N GLN A 689 -2.25 0.85 29.31
CA GLN A 689 -1.78 1.03 30.67
C GLN A 689 -2.89 1.61 31.54
N PHE A 690 -2.94 1.17 32.80
CA PHE A 690 -3.88 1.67 33.81
C PHE A 690 -3.10 1.97 35.09
N HIS A 691 -3.01 3.23 35.48
CA HIS A 691 -2.20 3.67 36.61
C HIS A 691 -3.03 4.40 37.67
N PHE A 692 -2.71 4.14 38.93
CA PHE A 692 -2.98 5.04 40.03
C PHE A 692 -1.69 5.79 40.37
N GLY A 693 -1.81 7.06 40.74
CA GLY A 693 -0.64 7.90 41.01
C GLY A 693 -0.90 8.96 42.06
N ILE A 694 0.19 9.38 42.70
CA ILE A 694 0.22 10.48 43.66
C ILE A 694 1.30 11.48 43.26
N SER A 695 1.04 12.76 43.48
CA SER A 695 1.91 13.86 43.04
C SER A 695 1.90 15.03 44.01
N TYR A 696 2.97 15.82 44.01
CA TYR A 696 3.20 16.98 44.86
C TYR A 696 3.57 18.21 44.03
N PHE A 697 3.04 19.38 44.39
CA PHE A 697 3.29 20.63 43.65
C PHE A 697 4.49 21.39 44.21
N LEU A 698 5.49 21.61 43.36
CA LEU A 698 6.64 22.47 43.62
C LEU A 698 6.29 23.93 43.32
N ASN A 699 6.59 24.82 44.27
CA ASN A 699 6.48 26.29 44.11
C ASN A 699 5.08 26.84 43.74
N ARG A 700 4.01 26.07 43.97
CA ARG A 700 2.62 26.53 43.81
C ARG A 700 2.30 27.64 44.83
N LYS A 701 2.29 28.89 44.38
CA LYS A 701 1.91 30.05 45.21
C LYS A 701 0.46 29.90 45.72
N LYS A 702 0.21 30.42 46.92
CA LYS A 702 -1.17 30.66 47.38
C LYS A 702 -1.79 31.74 46.50
N HIS A 703 -2.98 31.46 45.99
CA HIS A 703 -3.91 32.34 45.31
C HIS A 703 -5.30 32.09 45.91
#